data_AF-A0A8T1EEC2-F1
#
_entry.id   AF-A0A8T1EEC2-F1
#
_cell.length_a   1.000
_cell.length_b   1.000
_cell.length_c   1.000
_cell.angle_alpha   90.00
_cell.angle_beta   90.00
_cell.angle_gamma   90.00
#
_symmetry.space_group_name_H-M   'P 1'
#
loop_
_entity.id
_entity.type
_entity.pdbx_description
1 polymer ?
#
loop_
_entity_poly.entity_id
_entity_poly.type
_entity_poly.pdbx_seq_one_letter_code
_entity_poly.pdbx_strand_id
1 'polypeptide(L)'
;MNPSNPFQDPSVLRAQSPPSPGINFSTMSAPEPAAPVGGAAPSSYQAAPGAPRQNLMDEIGAQIKATNSQTIIKVMRVLNLVLATATITVGVLAWIFGQVDTFQKVIAGIYIIMFGALLLAFELRTEKVDVILRKNFGFMYGNKTRTMFLVFIAIWPLSMGNFWLTILDAVLLFLNAFFNYFVISQHPAFSTVPPVYDPNQPQAGGYAPAPHMNVKRYTELKVWKSQYNPTDPLGAVDQTTRPKMQQLGGISGRSKLERKKARLNRRKIAAEAERDALAQEQETARVAAISRSRLRRLPPWLPTLPSTNLGDAAVLRDLNDVTRPVALRVGQEMTRYCVYTQRVVDDARQHIDAAIAHITEGVRKIWPHASVTCFGSYSTGLWLPSSDVDVVVMGLSNSEDRDVPTRFIPDGVKQLEQLARQLRPQKSWVQRVDVVRGAKVPVAKVILRRGSQKEGEGSALLRVDISIENVQTSHGMEASKLVRQYVSDMPRLKPLLMVLRQFLREKALNSAFTGGLSSYAVTLLAVFMMEMQRHQEEDNDSDDADETPEEKDARKLGQLLLDFLEYYGTSFDYFTTGLSLKPEAFGAYPLAAHLSITNGLPLMPQLVIDDPVYKNGQHNVAAGAFALARVVAALENGYFALWYHRSTQFTPTPLCQLLHWSGHQARDVDTAKQ
;
A
#
# COMPACT_ATOMS: atom_id res chain seq x y z
N MET A 1 -47.74 12.11 -46.75
CA MET A 1 -47.84 11.75 -45.31
C MET A 1 -46.53 11.07 -44.94
N ASN A 2 -45.88 11.47 -43.84
CA ASN A 2 -44.57 10.96 -43.44
C ASN A 2 -44.57 10.73 -41.91
N PRO A 3 -44.28 9.52 -41.38
CA PRO A 3 -44.53 9.18 -39.98
C PRO A 3 -43.29 9.41 -39.08
N SER A 4 -43.37 10.33 -38.11
CA SER A 4 -42.28 10.53 -37.13
C SER A 4 -42.65 11.34 -35.87
N ASN A 5 -43.51 10.80 -34.99
CA ASN A 5 -43.44 11.09 -33.55
C ASN A 5 -44.22 10.05 -32.70
N PRO A 6 -43.61 9.32 -31.75
CA PRO A 6 -44.31 8.35 -30.91
C PRO A 6 -44.98 8.94 -29.66
N PHE A 7 -44.80 10.22 -29.33
CA PHE A 7 -45.33 10.85 -28.11
C PHE A 7 -46.82 11.28 -28.21
N GLN A 8 -47.67 10.46 -28.83
CA GLN A 8 -49.12 10.71 -28.99
C GLN A 8 -49.99 9.49 -28.65
N ASP A 9 -49.61 8.70 -27.64
CA ASP A 9 -50.50 7.68 -27.07
C ASP A 9 -51.53 8.32 -26.11
N PRO A 10 -52.85 8.20 -26.37
CA PRO A 10 -53.89 8.85 -25.56
C PRO A 10 -54.17 8.17 -24.20
N SER A 11 -53.54 7.03 -23.88
CA SER A 11 -53.81 6.26 -22.66
C SER A 11 -53.36 6.93 -21.35
N VAL A 12 -52.48 7.94 -21.40
CA VAL A 12 -51.88 8.60 -20.22
C VAL A 12 -52.80 9.69 -19.60
N LEU A 13 -53.87 10.11 -20.28
CA LEU A 13 -54.64 11.31 -19.93
C LEU A 13 -55.65 11.19 -18.75
N ARG A 14 -55.59 10.14 -17.93
CA ARG A 14 -56.50 9.96 -16.76
C ARG A 14 -55.85 9.39 -15.50
N ALA A 15 -55.18 10.27 -14.76
CA ALA A 15 -55.05 10.18 -13.30
C ALA A 15 -55.08 11.61 -12.70
N GLN A 16 -55.94 11.86 -11.71
CA GLN A 16 -56.11 13.19 -11.10
C GLN A 16 -55.56 13.23 -9.67
N SER A 17 -55.02 14.38 -9.26
CA SER A 17 -54.55 14.64 -7.89
C SER A 17 -55.56 15.50 -7.11
N PRO A 18 -55.81 15.25 -5.81
CA PRO A 18 -56.63 16.11 -4.96
C PRO A 18 -55.89 17.42 -4.57
N PRO A 19 -56.63 18.47 -4.15
CA PRO A 19 -56.10 19.85 -4.12
C PRO A 19 -55.38 20.22 -2.82
N SER A 20 -54.53 21.26 -2.91
CA SER A 20 -53.94 21.97 -1.76
C SER A 20 -54.58 23.36 -1.60
N PRO A 21 -54.98 23.79 -0.39
CA PRO A 21 -55.35 25.18 -0.11
C PRO A 21 -54.10 26.00 0.23
N GLY A 22 -53.99 27.21 -0.31
CA GLY A 22 -52.93 28.16 0.03
C GLY A 22 -53.46 29.59 0.14
N ILE A 23 -52.84 30.40 1.00
CA ILE A 23 -53.05 31.86 1.11
C ILE A 23 -51.66 32.53 1.26
N ASN A 24 -51.54 33.74 0.75
CA ASN A 24 -50.28 34.45 0.50
C ASN A 24 -49.92 35.50 1.56
N PHE A 25 -48.60 35.63 1.77
CA PHE A 25 -47.81 36.84 2.08
C PHE A 25 -48.17 37.84 3.21
N SER A 26 -47.13 38.13 4.00
CA SER A 26 -46.73 39.46 4.52
C SER A 26 -47.60 40.16 5.57
N THR A 27 -47.14 40.11 6.84
CA THR A 27 -46.64 41.32 7.54
C THR A 27 -45.92 41.03 8.87
N MET A 28 -44.95 41.90 9.22
CA MET A 28 -44.51 42.34 10.55
C MET A 28 -44.05 41.35 11.66
N SER A 29 -42.75 41.45 11.96
CA SER A 29 -42.16 41.82 13.27
C SER A 29 -42.48 41.04 14.57
N ALA A 30 -41.42 40.74 15.33
CA ALA A 30 -41.48 40.12 16.66
C ALA A 30 -41.70 41.14 17.81
N PRO A 31 -42.17 40.64 18.98
CA PRO A 31 -41.71 41.14 20.29
C PRO A 31 -41.31 40.03 21.28
N GLU A 32 -40.75 40.45 22.42
CA GLU A 32 -40.21 39.61 23.52
C GLU A 32 -41.26 39.38 24.67
N PRO A 33 -40.94 38.77 25.84
CA PRO A 33 -41.87 37.86 26.52
C PRO A 33 -42.62 38.42 27.75
N ALA A 34 -43.57 37.64 28.27
CA ALA A 34 -44.23 37.83 29.56
C ALA A 34 -44.36 36.48 30.34
N ALA A 35 -44.54 36.57 31.66
CA ALA A 35 -44.48 35.43 32.61
C ALA A 35 -45.84 35.21 33.36
N PRO A 36 -45.97 34.52 34.52
CA PRO A 36 -46.98 33.45 34.68
C PRO A 36 -48.03 33.72 35.80
N VAL A 37 -48.65 32.64 36.33
CA VAL A 37 -49.75 32.50 37.35
C VAL A 37 -51.04 31.98 36.70
N GLY A 38 -51.80 31.00 37.22
CA GLY A 38 -51.74 30.11 38.40
C GLY A 38 -52.91 29.09 38.33
N GLY A 39 -53.20 28.17 39.27
CA GLY A 39 -52.54 27.80 40.53
C GLY A 39 -53.54 27.44 41.65
N ALA A 40 -53.92 26.17 41.84
CA ALA A 40 -54.72 25.71 42.99
C ALA A 40 -54.57 24.19 43.29
N ALA A 41 -54.53 23.83 44.58
CA ALA A 41 -54.57 22.46 45.16
C ALA A 41 -55.16 22.57 46.61
N PRO A 42 -55.44 21.48 47.37
CA PRO A 42 -54.48 20.46 47.83
C PRO A 42 -55.03 19.02 47.55
N SER A 43 -54.84 17.90 48.28
CA SER A 43 -54.20 17.53 49.57
C SER A 43 -54.03 16.00 49.64
N SER A 44 -53.15 15.38 50.45
CA SER A 44 -51.86 15.80 51.05
C SER A 44 -51.24 14.64 51.87
N TYR A 45 -50.08 14.10 51.45
CA TYR A 45 -49.16 13.30 52.30
C TYR A 45 -47.71 13.62 51.91
N GLN A 46 -46.80 13.72 52.88
CA GLN A 46 -45.44 14.23 52.66
C GLN A 46 -44.39 13.13 52.47
N ALA A 47 -43.51 13.33 51.48
CA ALA A 47 -42.18 12.75 51.41
C ALA A 47 -41.21 13.79 50.81
N ALA A 48 -39.93 13.73 51.15
CA ALA A 48 -38.92 14.71 50.70
C ALA A 48 -38.62 14.59 49.18
N PRO A 49 -38.23 15.68 48.49
CA PRO A 49 -37.96 15.66 47.06
C PRO A 49 -36.71 14.82 46.74
N GLY A 50 -36.92 13.67 46.12
CA GLY A 50 -35.85 12.82 45.60
C GLY A 50 -35.21 13.39 44.33
N ALA A 51 -33.90 13.19 44.18
CA ALA A 51 -33.16 13.56 42.97
C ALA A 51 -33.68 12.82 41.72
N PRO A 52 -33.53 13.39 40.50
CA PRO A 52 -33.88 12.70 39.27
C PRO A 52 -33.07 11.41 39.12
N ARG A 53 -33.74 10.30 38.75
CA ARG A 53 -33.08 9.02 38.48
C ARG A 53 -32.14 9.19 37.28
N GLN A 54 -30.85 9.13 37.54
CA GLN A 54 -29.82 9.05 36.49
C GLN A 54 -29.95 7.71 35.75
N ASN A 55 -29.69 7.69 34.44
CA ASN A 55 -29.68 6.44 33.70
C ASN A 55 -28.45 5.63 34.13
N LEU A 56 -28.64 4.33 34.40
CA LEU A 56 -27.56 3.44 34.83
C LEU A 56 -26.36 3.45 33.87
N MET A 57 -26.59 3.59 32.56
CA MET A 57 -25.54 3.69 31.53
C MET A 57 -24.75 5.00 31.60
N ASP A 58 -25.39 6.11 31.99
CA ASP A 58 -24.71 7.41 32.14
C ASP A 58 -23.87 7.44 33.44
N GLU A 59 -24.38 6.83 34.51
CA GLU A 59 -23.64 6.65 35.76
C GLU A 59 -22.42 5.74 35.55
N ILE A 60 -22.59 4.57 34.95
CA ILE A 60 -21.50 3.66 34.58
C ILE A 60 -20.51 4.35 33.63
N GLY A 61 -21.01 5.13 32.66
CA GLY A 61 -20.17 5.91 31.74
C GLY A 61 -19.33 6.98 32.45
N ALA A 62 -19.88 7.65 33.47
CA ALA A 62 -19.16 8.61 34.30
C ALA A 62 -18.09 7.94 35.18
N GLN A 63 -18.43 6.83 35.84
CA GLN A 63 -17.49 6.04 36.64
C GLN A 63 -16.35 5.48 35.78
N ILE A 64 -16.64 5.02 34.56
CA ILE A 64 -15.63 4.57 33.59
C ILE A 64 -14.71 5.72 33.16
N LYS A 65 -15.23 6.92 32.90
CA LYS A 65 -14.41 8.11 32.55
C LYS A 65 -13.53 8.59 33.70
N ALA A 66 -13.95 8.38 34.95
CA ALA A 66 -13.15 8.67 36.15
C ALA A 66 -12.13 7.56 36.50
N THR A 67 -12.22 6.39 35.87
CA THR A 67 -11.37 5.23 36.19
C THR A 67 -9.97 5.36 35.55
N ASN A 68 -8.93 4.97 36.29
CA ASN A 68 -7.55 5.01 35.82
C ASN A 68 -7.33 4.12 34.57
N SER A 69 -6.80 4.72 33.50
CA SER A 69 -6.50 4.08 32.20
C SER A 69 -5.74 2.76 32.29
N GLN A 70 -4.78 2.64 33.21
CA GLN A 70 -3.99 1.40 33.38
C GLN A 70 -4.83 0.30 34.05
N THR A 71 -5.81 0.65 34.88
CA THR A 71 -6.72 -0.31 35.50
C THR A 71 -7.73 -0.82 34.48
N ILE A 72 -8.34 0.06 33.69
CA ILE A 72 -9.36 -0.36 32.72
C ILE A 72 -8.77 -1.24 31.60
N ILE A 73 -7.56 -0.93 31.12
CA ILE A 73 -6.83 -1.78 30.17
C ILE A 73 -6.53 -3.16 30.78
N LYS A 74 -6.13 -3.24 32.07
CA LYS A 74 -5.90 -4.52 32.75
C LYS A 74 -7.19 -5.34 32.87
N VAL A 75 -8.30 -4.73 33.29
CA VAL A 75 -9.61 -5.39 33.42
C VAL A 75 -10.06 -5.99 32.09
N MET A 76 -10.00 -5.22 30.99
CA MET A 76 -10.35 -5.71 29.65
C MET A 76 -9.49 -6.90 29.22
N ARG A 77 -8.18 -6.89 29.49
CA ARG A 77 -7.29 -8.02 29.14
C ARG A 77 -7.57 -9.26 29.98
N VAL A 78 -7.77 -9.11 31.30
CA VAL A 78 -8.08 -10.24 32.19
C VAL A 78 -9.42 -10.87 31.82
N LEU A 79 -10.43 -10.05 31.49
CA LEU A 79 -11.73 -10.54 31.03
C LEU A 79 -11.63 -11.32 29.70
N ASN A 80 -10.92 -10.76 28.70
CA ASN A 80 -10.66 -11.44 27.44
C ASN A 80 -9.85 -12.74 27.62
N LEU A 81 -8.86 -12.74 28.53
CA LEU A 81 -8.02 -13.91 28.84
C LEU A 81 -8.84 -15.06 29.45
N VAL A 82 -9.67 -14.75 30.45
CA VAL A 82 -10.57 -15.73 31.10
C VAL A 82 -11.54 -16.32 30.07
N LEU A 83 -12.18 -15.47 29.25
CA LEU A 83 -13.10 -15.94 28.22
C LEU A 83 -12.38 -16.77 27.14
N ALA A 84 -11.19 -16.39 26.70
CA ALA A 84 -10.41 -17.22 25.77
C ALA A 84 -10.13 -18.63 26.33
N THR A 85 -9.80 -18.74 27.63
CA THR A 85 -9.65 -20.05 28.28
C THR A 85 -10.97 -20.82 28.43
N ALA A 86 -12.09 -20.11 28.65
CA ALA A 86 -13.41 -20.71 28.69
C ALA A 86 -13.82 -21.27 27.32
N THR A 87 -13.69 -20.50 26.24
CA THR A 87 -14.00 -20.91 24.86
C THR A 87 -13.21 -22.14 24.42
N ILE A 88 -11.91 -22.23 24.74
CA ILE A 88 -11.11 -23.44 24.46
C ILE A 88 -11.64 -24.63 25.26
N THR A 89 -11.94 -24.44 26.55
CA THR A 89 -12.42 -25.51 27.44
C THR A 89 -13.79 -26.02 27.00
N VAL A 90 -14.73 -25.12 26.73
CA VAL A 90 -16.08 -25.42 26.22
C VAL A 90 -16.01 -26.08 24.84
N GLY A 91 -15.10 -25.63 23.97
CA GLY A 91 -14.81 -26.27 22.69
C GLY A 91 -14.37 -27.71 22.86
N VAL A 92 -13.37 -27.99 23.72
CA VAL A 92 -12.90 -29.36 24.01
C VAL A 92 -14.00 -30.21 24.66
N LEU A 93 -14.79 -29.65 25.57
CA LEU A 93 -15.92 -30.36 26.20
C LEU A 93 -17.00 -30.76 25.19
N ALA A 94 -17.24 -29.97 24.13
CA ALA A 94 -18.19 -30.35 23.07
C ALA A 94 -17.76 -31.64 22.34
N TRP A 95 -16.46 -31.86 22.14
CA TRP A 95 -15.92 -33.13 21.61
C TRP A 95 -16.07 -34.28 22.62
N ILE A 96 -15.71 -34.04 23.89
CA ILE A 96 -15.76 -35.07 24.95
C ILE A 96 -17.19 -35.55 25.21
N PHE A 97 -18.18 -34.64 25.19
CA PHE A 97 -19.60 -34.97 25.35
C PHE A 97 -20.29 -35.39 24.04
N GLY A 98 -19.54 -35.73 22.99
CA GLY A 98 -20.08 -36.26 21.73
C GLY A 98 -21.03 -35.33 20.99
N GLN A 99 -21.02 -34.02 21.28
CA GLN A 99 -21.89 -33.04 20.63
C GLN A 99 -21.48 -32.76 19.18
N VAL A 100 -20.24 -33.13 18.84
CA VAL A 100 -19.61 -33.01 17.52
C VAL A 100 -19.96 -34.25 16.67
N ASP A 101 -21.23 -34.37 16.30
CA ASP A 101 -21.80 -35.50 15.54
C ASP A 101 -21.71 -35.32 14.01
N THR A 102 -21.81 -34.09 13.53
CA THR A 102 -22.01 -33.73 12.12
C THR A 102 -20.77 -33.02 11.58
N PHE A 103 -20.44 -33.21 10.30
CA PHE A 103 -19.31 -32.56 9.62
C PHE A 103 -19.26 -31.02 9.80
N GLN A 104 -20.42 -30.35 9.83
CA GLN A 104 -20.52 -28.92 10.14
C GLN A 104 -20.05 -28.59 11.57
N LYS A 105 -20.46 -29.39 12.56
CA LYS A 105 -20.01 -29.26 13.96
C LYS A 105 -18.54 -29.64 14.14
N VAL A 106 -18.02 -30.59 13.38
CA VAL A 106 -16.58 -30.93 13.33
C VAL A 106 -15.78 -29.68 12.95
N ILE A 107 -16.17 -28.99 11.88
CA ILE A 107 -15.55 -27.75 11.43
C ILE A 107 -15.70 -26.64 12.49
N ALA A 108 -16.91 -26.44 13.03
CA ALA A 108 -17.14 -25.45 14.09
C ALA A 108 -16.29 -25.72 15.34
N GLY A 109 -16.14 -26.98 15.75
CA GLY A 109 -15.36 -27.39 16.92
C GLY A 109 -13.87 -27.12 16.76
N ILE A 110 -13.33 -27.31 15.56
CA ILE A 110 -11.96 -26.91 15.22
C ILE A 110 -11.82 -25.38 15.32
N TYR A 111 -12.76 -24.62 14.73
CA TYR A 111 -12.70 -23.16 14.75
C TYR A 111 -12.84 -22.55 16.15
N ILE A 112 -13.74 -23.07 17.00
CA ILE A 112 -13.89 -22.60 18.40
C ILE A 112 -12.57 -22.75 19.17
N ILE A 113 -11.92 -23.92 19.09
CA ILE A 113 -10.65 -24.18 19.76
C ILE A 113 -9.53 -23.32 19.16
N MET A 114 -9.45 -23.22 17.83
CA MET A 114 -8.43 -22.44 17.12
C MET A 114 -8.53 -20.93 17.41
N PHE A 115 -9.73 -20.34 17.33
CA PHE A 115 -9.93 -18.92 17.60
C PHE A 115 -9.84 -18.58 19.09
N GLY A 116 -10.27 -19.47 19.98
CA GLY A 116 -10.00 -19.35 21.42
C GLY A 116 -8.50 -19.35 21.72
N ALA A 117 -7.72 -20.24 21.10
CA ALA A 117 -6.26 -20.27 21.22
C ALA A 117 -5.59 -19.02 20.62
N LEU A 118 -6.11 -18.47 19.51
CA LEU A 118 -5.63 -17.22 18.91
C LEU A 118 -5.87 -16.00 19.82
N LEU A 119 -7.06 -15.91 20.44
CA LEU A 119 -7.38 -14.85 21.40
C LEU A 119 -6.54 -14.98 22.68
N LEU A 120 -6.35 -16.20 23.19
CA LEU A 120 -5.48 -16.48 24.34
C LEU A 120 -4.04 -16.05 24.04
N ALA A 121 -3.49 -16.42 22.87
CA ALA A 121 -2.16 -16.00 22.44
C ALA A 121 -2.02 -14.48 22.32
N PHE A 122 -3.07 -13.79 21.86
CA PHE A 122 -3.09 -12.33 21.72
C PHE A 122 -3.13 -11.58 23.07
N GLU A 123 -3.87 -12.07 24.07
CA GLU A 123 -3.93 -11.40 25.38
C GLU A 123 -2.72 -11.75 26.27
N LEU A 124 -2.11 -12.93 26.08
CA LEU A 124 -0.87 -13.34 26.79
C LEU A 124 0.37 -12.50 26.42
N ARG A 125 0.44 -11.97 25.18
CA ARG A 125 1.49 -11.03 24.70
C ARG A 125 2.95 -11.40 25.05
N THR A 126 3.31 -12.68 24.97
CA THR A 126 4.72 -13.06 25.07
C THR A 126 5.49 -12.50 23.86
N GLU A 127 6.70 -12.01 24.04
CA GLU A 127 7.44 -11.22 23.02
C GLU A 127 7.52 -11.92 21.65
N LYS A 128 7.77 -13.23 21.65
CA LYS A 128 7.83 -14.06 20.42
C LYS A 128 6.48 -14.17 19.72
N VAL A 129 5.39 -14.24 20.48
CA VAL A 129 4.02 -14.34 19.97
C VAL A 129 3.51 -12.97 19.50
N ASP A 130 3.79 -11.89 20.22
CA ASP A 130 3.39 -10.52 19.84
C ASP A 130 3.97 -10.13 18.47
N VAL A 131 5.23 -10.49 18.18
CA VAL A 131 5.85 -10.32 16.84
C VAL A 131 5.12 -11.13 15.75
N ILE A 132 4.82 -12.41 15.99
CA ILE A 132 4.11 -13.27 15.02
C ILE A 132 2.69 -12.75 14.77
N LEU A 133 1.98 -12.35 15.83
CA LEU A 133 0.62 -11.83 15.74
C LEU A 133 0.56 -10.44 15.11
N ARG A 134 1.54 -9.56 15.30
CA ARG A 134 1.60 -8.29 14.56
C ARG A 134 1.83 -8.51 13.06
N LYS A 135 2.73 -9.45 12.70
CA LYS A 135 3.03 -9.75 11.30
C LYS A 135 1.84 -10.35 10.55
N ASN A 136 1.11 -11.28 11.16
CA ASN A 136 0.08 -12.07 10.49
C ASN A 136 -1.37 -11.60 10.79
N PHE A 137 -1.58 -10.96 11.95
CA PHE A 137 -2.90 -10.57 12.47
C PHE A 137 -2.90 -9.13 13.00
N GLY A 138 -2.13 -8.23 12.37
CA GLY A 138 -1.93 -6.84 12.82
C GLY A 138 -3.22 -6.04 13.05
N PHE A 139 -4.33 -6.42 12.40
CA PHE A 139 -5.64 -5.82 12.64
C PHE A 139 -6.12 -5.94 14.11
N MET A 140 -5.71 -6.98 14.86
CA MET A 140 -6.11 -7.16 16.26
C MET A 140 -5.57 -6.04 17.19
N TYR A 141 -4.58 -5.28 16.74
CA TYR A 141 -3.96 -4.20 17.52
C TYR A 141 -4.67 -2.84 17.36
N GLY A 142 -5.60 -2.70 16.41
CA GLY A 142 -6.42 -1.49 16.25
C GLY A 142 -7.64 -1.48 17.19
N ASN A 143 -7.94 -0.35 17.82
CA ASN A 143 -8.99 -0.24 18.84
C ASN A 143 -10.37 -0.70 18.32
N LYS A 144 -10.79 -0.25 17.13
CA LYS A 144 -12.09 -0.65 16.52
C LYS A 144 -12.10 -2.09 16.00
N THR A 145 -10.99 -2.54 15.41
CA THR A 145 -10.86 -3.87 14.78
C THR A 145 -10.72 -5.00 15.80
N ARG A 146 -10.11 -4.75 16.96
CA ARG A 146 -10.11 -5.68 18.12
C ARG A 146 -11.53 -6.03 18.56
N THR A 147 -12.41 -5.04 18.65
CA THR A 147 -13.82 -5.25 19.01
C THR A 147 -14.56 -6.09 17.97
N MET A 148 -14.38 -5.80 16.68
CA MET A 148 -14.98 -6.61 15.60
C MET A 148 -14.47 -8.05 15.61
N PHE A 149 -13.21 -8.29 15.99
CA PHE A 149 -12.67 -9.63 16.16
C PHE A 149 -13.31 -10.38 17.34
N LEU A 150 -13.57 -9.73 18.48
CA LEU A 150 -14.31 -10.34 19.59
C LEU A 150 -15.74 -10.72 19.19
N VAL A 151 -16.44 -9.87 18.44
CA VAL A 151 -17.76 -10.17 17.87
C VAL A 151 -17.70 -11.38 16.92
N PHE A 152 -16.68 -11.45 16.06
CA PHE A 152 -16.49 -12.58 15.14
C PHE A 152 -16.26 -13.91 15.87
N ILE A 153 -15.47 -13.92 16.95
CA ILE A 153 -15.27 -15.13 17.78
C ILE A 153 -16.59 -15.57 18.43
N ALA A 154 -17.38 -14.63 18.95
CA ALA A 154 -18.64 -14.92 19.65
C ALA A 154 -19.70 -15.64 18.79
N ILE A 155 -19.61 -15.58 17.46
CA ILE A 155 -20.50 -16.27 16.53
C ILE A 155 -20.23 -17.79 16.50
N TRP A 156 -18.98 -18.23 16.63
CA TRP A 156 -18.61 -19.64 16.39
C TRP A 156 -19.23 -20.64 17.38
N PRO A 157 -19.30 -20.37 18.71
CA PRO A 157 -19.97 -21.27 19.64
C PRO A 157 -21.48 -21.46 19.34
N LEU A 158 -22.17 -20.46 18.76
CA LEU A 158 -23.57 -20.62 18.35
C LEU A 158 -23.75 -21.69 17.24
N SER A 159 -22.71 -21.98 16.46
CA SER A 159 -22.74 -22.99 15.40
C SER A 159 -22.83 -24.45 15.92
N MET A 160 -22.73 -24.67 17.24
CA MET A 160 -22.95 -25.99 17.85
C MET A 160 -24.43 -26.32 18.08
N GLY A 161 -25.34 -25.35 17.91
CA GLY A 161 -26.78 -25.54 18.15
C GLY A 161 -27.08 -25.72 19.64
N ASN A 162 -27.81 -26.79 20.00
CA ASN A 162 -28.47 -26.94 21.30
C ASN A 162 -27.55 -27.17 22.51
N PHE A 163 -26.22 -27.15 22.35
CA PHE A 163 -25.29 -27.34 23.47
C PHE A 163 -25.20 -26.07 24.33
N TRP A 164 -25.85 -26.10 25.50
CA TRP A 164 -26.07 -24.93 26.34
C TRP A 164 -24.77 -24.24 26.82
N LEU A 165 -23.67 -25.00 27.00
CA LEU A 165 -22.37 -24.43 27.38
C LEU A 165 -21.78 -23.53 26.28
N THR A 166 -21.91 -23.89 25.00
CA THR A 166 -21.48 -23.03 23.89
C THR A 166 -22.40 -21.83 23.68
N ILE A 167 -23.70 -21.96 23.98
CA ILE A 167 -24.62 -20.80 23.97
C ILE A 167 -24.24 -19.81 25.08
N LEU A 168 -23.92 -20.32 26.28
CA LEU A 168 -23.46 -19.50 27.41
C LEU A 168 -22.13 -18.80 27.10
N ASP A 169 -21.16 -19.50 26.52
CA ASP A 169 -19.87 -18.94 26.10
C ASP A 169 -20.05 -17.83 25.05
N ALA A 170 -20.90 -18.04 24.03
CA ALA A 170 -21.26 -17.01 23.06
C ALA A 170 -21.85 -15.76 23.73
N VAL A 171 -22.84 -15.92 24.63
CA VAL A 171 -23.46 -14.79 25.34
C VAL A 171 -22.43 -13.99 26.15
N LEU A 172 -21.51 -14.68 26.85
CA LEU A 172 -20.44 -14.04 27.60
C LEU A 172 -19.43 -13.31 26.68
N LEU A 173 -19.09 -13.90 25.53
CA LEU A 173 -18.25 -13.27 24.51
C LEU A 173 -18.92 -12.03 23.89
N PHE A 174 -20.22 -12.07 23.59
CA PHE A 174 -20.97 -10.91 23.09
C PHE A 174 -21.07 -9.79 24.12
N LEU A 175 -21.37 -10.10 25.38
CA LEU A 175 -21.38 -9.13 26.49
C LEU A 175 -19.99 -8.50 26.67
N ASN A 176 -18.92 -9.30 26.58
CA ASN A 176 -17.54 -8.82 26.63
C ASN A 176 -17.16 -7.95 25.41
N ALA A 177 -17.60 -8.30 24.20
CA ALA A 177 -17.40 -7.48 23.02
C ALA A 177 -18.12 -6.13 23.12
N PHE A 178 -19.35 -6.11 23.66
CA PHE A 178 -20.08 -4.89 23.98
C PHE A 178 -19.38 -4.05 25.05
N PHE A 179 -18.90 -4.66 26.13
CA PHE A 179 -18.10 -3.97 27.16
C PHE A 179 -16.81 -3.37 26.58
N ASN A 180 -16.08 -4.12 25.74
CA ASN A 180 -14.90 -3.61 25.04
C ASN A 180 -15.26 -2.42 24.13
N TYR A 181 -16.39 -2.47 23.40
CA TYR A 181 -16.89 -1.35 22.60
C TYR A 181 -17.24 -0.13 23.44
N PHE A 182 -17.98 -0.30 24.54
CA PHE A 182 -18.41 0.78 25.42
C PHE A 182 -17.21 1.48 26.06
N VAL A 183 -16.24 0.73 26.59
CA VAL A 183 -14.99 1.30 27.12
C VAL A 183 -14.20 2.05 26.05
N ILE A 184 -14.03 1.47 24.85
CA ILE A 184 -13.24 2.09 23.77
C ILE A 184 -13.91 3.36 23.21
N SER A 185 -15.25 3.44 23.23
CA SER A 185 -15.99 4.62 22.77
C SER A 185 -16.12 5.73 23.82
N GLN A 186 -16.09 5.40 25.12
CA GLN A 186 -16.29 6.37 26.21
C GLN A 186 -14.99 6.82 26.92
N HIS A 187 -13.92 6.03 26.89
CA HIS A 187 -12.72 6.28 27.70
C HIS A 187 -11.59 6.97 26.90
N PRO A 188 -11.05 8.13 27.37
CA PRO A 188 -10.18 8.99 26.56
C PRO A 188 -8.83 8.38 26.15
N ALA A 189 -8.33 7.36 26.86
CA ALA A 189 -7.10 6.67 26.49
C ALA A 189 -7.17 5.85 25.18
N PHE A 190 -8.35 5.70 24.58
CA PHE A 190 -8.53 5.03 23.28
C PHE A 190 -8.83 6.00 22.12
N SER A 191 -8.94 7.30 22.40
CA SER A 191 -9.26 8.34 21.42
C SER A 191 -8.07 8.75 20.54
N THR A 192 -6.83 8.47 20.96
CA THR A 192 -5.62 8.74 20.19
C THR A 192 -5.32 7.64 19.18
N VAL A 193 -4.99 8.02 17.94
CA VAL A 193 -4.50 7.09 16.91
C VAL A 193 -3.22 6.39 17.41
N PRO A 194 -3.13 5.03 17.35
CA PRO A 194 -1.93 4.32 17.75
C PRO A 194 -0.76 4.64 16.80
N PRO A 195 0.49 4.70 17.30
CA PRO A 195 1.66 5.00 16.47
C PRO A 195 1.89 3.91 15.41
N VAL A 196 2.42 4.32 14.25
CA VAL A 196 2.80 3.42 13.16
C VAL A 196 3.84 2.42 13.64
N TYR A 197 3.68 1.15 13.25
CA TYR A 197 4.57 0.06 13.62
C TYR A 197 5.90 0.12 12.85
N ASP A 198 6.98 0.45 13.54
CA ASP A 198 8.35 0.25 13.06
C ASP A 198 8.87 -1.12 13.55
N PRO A 199 9.14 -2.09 12.66
CA PRO A 199 9.64 -3.41 13.04
C PRO A 199 11.08 -3.42 13.58
N ASN A 200 11.81 -2.29 13.54
CA ASN A 200 13.21 -2.19 13.96
C ASN A 200 13.38 -1.58 15.36
N GLN A 201 12.32 -1.09 16.00
CA GLN A 201 12.39 -0.57 17.36
C GLN A 201 12.10 -1.66 18.41
N PRO A 202 12.99 -1.89 19.39
CA PRO A 202 12.67 -2.69 20.56
C PRO A 202 11.72 -1.90 21.48
N GLN A 203 10.42 -1.97 21.20
CA GLN A 203 9.39 -1.32 22.01
C GLN A 203 9.27 -2.03 23.38
N ALA A 204 9.64 -1.31 24.45
CA ALA A 204 9.47 -1.81 25.81
C ALA A 204 8.00 -2.12 26.10
N GLY A 205 7.74 -3.28 26.71
CA GLY A 205 6.38 -3.82 26.90
C GLY A 205 5.51 -2.98 27.84
N GLY A 206 4.77 -2.02 27.31
CA GLY A 206 3.77 -1.27 28.08
C GLY A 206 3.06 -0.18 27.27
N TYR A 207 1.82 0.14 27.68
CA TYR A 207 1.23 1.44 27.35
C TYR A 207 1.92 2.49 28.24
N ALA A 208 3.09 2.98 27.79
CA ALA A 208 3.64 4.21 28.35
C ALA A 208 2.62 5.34 28.09
N PRO A 209 2.28 6.18 29.09
CA PRO A 209 1.44 7.34 28.84
C PRO A 209 2.16 8.31 27.89
N ALA A 210 1.39 9.11 27.14
CA ALA A 210 1.95 10.28 26.50
C ALA A 210 2.71 11.12 27.56
N PRO A 211 3.91 11.64 27.27
CA PRO A 211 4.72 12.32 28.26
C PRO A 211 4.02 13.59 28.73
N HIS A 212 3.38 13.54 29.90
CA HIS A 212 2.86 14.74 30.57
C HIS A 212 4.00 15.75 30.67
N MET A 213 3.83 16.89 30.01
CA MET A 213 4.87 17.90 29.87
C MET A 213 5.11 18.58 31.23
N ASN A 214 5.99 17.99 32.03
CA ASN A 214 6.22 18.39 33.40
C ASN A 214 6.87 19.77 33.45
N VAL A 215 6.07 20.78 33.76
CA VAL A 215 6.41 22.22 33.73
C VAL A 215 7.67 22.55 34.55
N LYS A 216 8.00 21.74 35.57
CA LYS A 216 9.23 21.91 36.36
C LYS A 216 10.54 21.76 35.57
N ARG A 217 10.55 21.04 34.44
CA ARG A 217 11.76 20.93 33.59
C ARG A 217 12.04 22.17 32.75
N TYR A 218 11.05 23.04 32.53
CA TYR A 218 11.24 24.28 31.78
C TYR A 218 11.99 25.36 32.58
N THR A 219 11.99 25.26 33.91
CA THR A 219 12.75 26.14 34.81
C THR A 219 14.25 25.80 34.79
N GLU A 220 14.60 24.51 34.90
CA GLU A 220 16.00 24.05 34.89
C GLU A 220 16.68 24.26 33.52
N LEU A 221 15.96 24.02 32.42
CA LEU A 221 16.47 24.29 31.06
C LEU A 221 16.66 25.78 30.76
N LYS A 222 15.95 26.69 31.47
CA LYS A 222 16.25 28.13 31.42
C LYS A 222 17.54 28.49 32.14
N VAL A 223 17.88 27.82 33.24
CA VAL A 223 19.17 28.04 33.94
C VAL A 223 20.33 27.59 33.05
N TRP A 224 20.26 26.40 32.45
CA TRP A 224 21.36 25.89 31.61
C TRP A 224 21.58 26.72 30.33
N LYS A 225 20.50 27.22 29.70
CA LYS A 225 20.61 28.13 28.54
C LYS A 225 20.98 29.57 28.90
N SER A 226 21.08 29.93 30.18
CA SER A 226 21.50 31.28 30.60
C SER A 226 23.02 31.48 30.60
N GLN A 227 23.83 30.45 30.32
CA GLN A 227 25.27 30.46 30.58
C GLN A 227 26.16 30.17 29.35
N TYR A 228 25.63 30.30 28.14
CA TYR A 228 26.44 30.27 26.91
C TYR A 228 25.82 31.13 25.80
N ASN A 229 26.45 32.27 25.49
CA ASN A 229 26.10 33.12 24.35
C ASN A 229 27.34 33.23 23.42
N PRO A 230 27.30 32.73 22.18
CA PRO A 230 28.48 32.59 21.33
C PRO A 230 28.76 33.83 20.47
N THR A 231 29.13 34.96 21.10
CA THR A 231 29.52 36.20 20.40
C THR A 231 30.66 36.94 21.12
N ASP A 232 31.91 36.52 20.93
CA ASP A 232 33.03 37.37 20.48
C ASP A 232 34.39 36.63 20.45
N PRO A 233 35.43 37.15 19.75
CA PRO A 233 36.66 36.39 19.43
C PRO A 233 37.86 36.63 20.38
N LEU A 234 38.84 35.71 20.27
CA LEU A 234 40.28 35.90 20.54
C LEU A 234 40.68 36.72 21.80
N GLY A 235 40.85 36.04 22.95
CA GLY A 235 41.35 36.63 24.20
C GLY A 235 42.35 35.74 24.94
N ALA A 236 43.40 36.36 25.48
CA ALA A 236 44.59 35.76 26.10
C ALA A 236 44.37 34.66 27.16
N VAL A 237 45.35 33.75 27.25
CA VAL A 237 45.59 32.93 28.45
C VAL A 237 46.28 33.79 29.50
N ASP A 238 45.78 33.79 30.74
CA ASP A 238 46.55 34.22 31.91
C ASP A 238 46.32 33.30 33.12
N GLN A 239 47.28 33.28 34.04
CA GLN A 239 47.34 32.42 35.21
C GLN A 239 47.12 33.23 36.48
N THR A 240 46.03 33.00 37.24
CA THR A 240 46.03 33.09 38.72
C THR A 240 44.68 32.75 39.36
N THR A 241 44.53 31.51 39.86
CA THR A 241 43.82 31.28 41.14
C THR A 241 44.12 29.88 41.70
N ARG A 242 44.68 29.82 42.92
CA ARG A 242 44.79 28.58 43.70
C ARG A 242 43.72 28.59 44.80
N PRO A 243 42.81 27.61 44.88
CA PRO A 243 42.02 27.42 46.11
C PRO A 243 42.93 26.85 47.22
N LYS A 244 42.86 27.43 48.42
CA LYS A 244 43.56 26.91 49.61
C LYS A 244 42.87 25.64 50.09
N MET A 245 43.55 24.49 50.02
CA MET A 245 43.14 23.32 50.80
C MET A 245 43.58 23.49 52.26
N GLN A 246 42.62 23.55 53.18
CA GLN A 246 42.91 23.40 54.61
C GLN A 246 43.34 21.96 54.91
N GLN A 247 44.36 21.80 55.74
CA GLN A 247 44.72 20.50 56.30
C GLN A 247 43.85 20.22 57.53
N LEU A 248 43.26 19.03 57.59
CA LEU A 248 42.87 18.38 58.83
C LEU A 248 43.56 17.00 58.87
N GLY A 249 44.21 16.70 59.99
CA GLY A 249 45.12 15.57 60.11
C GLY A 249 44.41 14.24 60.37
N GLY A 250 44.95 13.16 59.79
CA GLY A 250 44.55 11.79 60.05
C GLY A 250 45.65 10.82 59.62
N ILE A 251 46.37 10.25 60.58
CA ILE A 251 47.59 9.47 60.31
C ILE A 251 47.23 8.02 59.99
N SER A 252 47.61 7.55 58.79
CA SER A 252 47.91 6.14 58.56
C SER A 252 48.97 5.97 57.48
N GLY A 253 50.08 5.32 57.85
CA GLY A 253 51.29 5.23 57.04
C GLY A 253 51.23 4.20 55.92
N ARG A 254 50.34 4.38 54.93
CA ARG A 254 50.25 3.48 53.75
C ARG A 254 51.62 3.17 53.16
N SER A 255 51.93 1.88 53.05
CA SER A 255 53.27 1.36 52.71
C SER A 255 53.77 1.86 51.36
N LYS A 256 55.10 1.95 51.18
CA LYS A 256 55.72 2.25 49.87
C LYS A 256 55.17 1.33 48.77
N LEU A 257 54.88 0.06 49.09
CA LEU A 257 54.29 -0.91 48.17
C LEU A 257 52.83 -0.57 47.79
N GLU A 258 52.00 -0.16 48.75
CA GLU A 258 50.62 0.27 48.48
C GLU A 258 50.57 1.53 47.63
N ARG A 259 51.43 2.51 47.91
CA ARG A 259 51.55 3.74 47.10
C ARG A 259 51.96 3.40 45.66
N LYS A 260 52.82 2.39 45.46
CA LYS A 260 53.20 1.87 44.13
C LYS A 260 52.03 1.14 43.45
N LYS A 261 51.31 0.25 44.17
CA LYS A 261 50.09 -0.42 43.67
C LYS A 261 48.99 0.57 43.28
N ALA A 262 48.72 1.59 44.11
CA ALA A 262 47.69 2.60 43.85
C ALA A 262 48.04 3.58 42.71
N ARG A 263 49.35 3.78 42.42
CA ARG A 263 49.80 4.46 41.19
C ARG A 263 49.65 3.57 39.96
N LEU A 264 49.99 2.28 40.07
CA LEU A 264 49.82 1.32 38.98
C LEU A 264 48.34 1.12 38.61
N ASN A 265 47.44 1.02 39.59
CA ASN A 265 46.01 0.85 39.33
C ASN A 265 45.41 2.07 38.64
N ARG A 266 45.77 3.29 39.05
CA ARG A 266 45.37 4.52 38.34
C ARG A 266 45.91 4.60 36.91
N ARG A 267 47.13 4.11 36.67
CA ARG A 267 47.66 4.00 35.30
C ARG A 267 46.91 2.97 34.45
N LYS A 268 46.48 1.83 35.02
CA LYS A 268 45.62 0.87 34.32
C LYS A 268 44.28 1.50 33.93
N ILE A 269 43.55 2.04 34.91
CA ILE A 269 42.24 2.68 34.70
C ILE A 269 42.32 3.81 33.66
N ALA A 270 43.39 4.62 33.68
CA ALA A 270 43.59 5.66 32.67
C ALA A 270 43.80 5.09 31.25
N ALA A 271 44.66 4.09 31.09
CA ALA A 271 44.93 3.46 29.79
C ALA A 271 43.76 2.59 29.27
N GLU A 272 42.89 2.13 30.16
CA GLU A 272 41.64 1.43 29.85
C GLU A 272 40.58 2.42 29.36
N ALA A 273 40.37 3.53 30.07
CA ALA A 273 39.50 4.62 29.62
C ALA A 273 39.97 5.29 28.30
N GLU A 274 41.28 5.41 28.09
CA GLU A 274 41.88 5.91 26.83
C GLU A 274 41.59 4.95 25.66
N ARG A 275 41.62 3.63 25.89
CA ARG A 275 41.23 2.63 24.90
C ARG A 275 39.73 2.64 24.61
N ASP A 276 38.89 2.74 25.63
CA ASP A 276 37.43 2.78 25.47
C ASP A 276 37.00 4.05 24.73
N ALA A 277 37.62 5.21 25.02
CA ALA A 277 37.39 6.45 24.28
C ALA A 277 37.77 6.30 22.80
N LEU A 278 38.93 5.71 22.49
CA LEU A 278 39.38 5.52 21.11
C LEU A 278 38.55 4.45 20.36
N ALA A 279 38.02 3.44 21.05
CA ALA A 279 37.05 2.49 20.49
C ALA A 279 35.69 3.17 20.21
N GLN A 280 35.23 4.06 21.09
CA GLN A 280 34.02 4.87 20.85
C GLN A 280 34.23 5.85 19.69
N GLU A 281 35.40 6.46 19.54
CA GLU A 281 35.74 7.30 18.38
C GLU A 281 35.74 6.48 17.09
N GLN A 282 36.33 5.29 17.08
CA GLN A 282 36.32 4.41 15.90
C GLN A 282 34.92 3.93 15.52
N GLU A 283 34.09 3.51 16.47
CA GLU A 283 32.72 3.06 16.15
C GLU A 283 31.79 4.24 15.84
N THR A 284 31.94 5.42 16.46
CA THR A 284 31.20 6.63 16.03
C THR A 284 31.64 7.12 14.65
N ALA A 285 32.93 7.04 14.31
CA ALA A 285 33.42 7.30 12.96
C ALA A 285 32.90 6.28 11.94
N ARG A 286 32.79 4.99 12.32
CA ARG A 286 32.21 3.92 11.49
C ARG A 286 30.71 4.12 11.27
N VAL A 287 29.95 4.41 12.32
CA VAL A 287 28.52 4.74 12.24
C VAL A 287 28.30 6.01 11.40
N ALA A 288 29.18 7.01 11.53
CA ALA A 288 29.18 8.20 10.67
C ALA A 288 29.54 7.88 9.21
N ALA A 289 30.44 6.92 8.93
CA ALA A 289 30.72 6.46 7.56
C ALA A 289 29.54 5.67 6.97
N ILE A 290 28.86 4.85 7.79
CA ILE A 290 27.66 4.10 7.39
C ILE A 290 26.49 5.07 7.13
N SER A 291 26.27 6.08 7.97
CA SER A 291 25.22 7.08 7.72
C SER A 291 25.55 7.94 6.49
N ARG A 292 26.79 8.43 6.35
CA ARG A 292 27.26 9.16 5.14
C ARG A 292 27.12 8.33 3.86
N SER A 293 27.31 7.01 3.90
CA SER A 293 27.17 6.13 2.71
C SER A 293 25.74 5.70 2.40
N ARG A 294 24.82 5.77 3.38
CA ARG A 294 23.37 5.61 3.16
C ARG A 294 22.70 6.90 2.68
N LEU A 295 23.12 8.06 3.17
CA LEU A 295 22.51 9.38 2.89
C LEU A 295 23.05 10.09 1.62
N ARG A 296 23.71 9.38 0.70
CA ARG A 296 24.40 10.00 -0.46
C ARG A 296 24.14 9.37 -1.82
N ARG A 297 23.35 8.30 -1.91
CA ARG A 297 23.01 7.69 -3.21
C ARG A 297 21.84 8.44 -3.81
N LEU A 298 22.09 9.21 -4.85
CA LEU A 298 21.02 9.76 -5.68
C LEU A 298 20.39 8.62 -6.51
N PRO A 299 19.13 8.80 -6.96
CA PRO A 299 18.50 7.90 -7.91
C PRO A 299 19.40 7.58 -9.12
N PRO A 300 19.48 6.31 -9.58
CA PRO A 300 20.31 5.94 -10.73
C PRO A 300 19.96 6.62 -12.06
N TRP A 301 18.82 7.32 -12.14
CA TRP A 301 18.42 8.16 -13.28
C TRP A 301 18.87 9.63 -13.17
N LEU A 302 19.47 10.01 -12.04
CA LEU A 302 20.06 11.32 -11.80
C LEU A 302 21.60 11.18 -11.76
N PRO A 303 22.36 12.29 -11.93
CA PRO A 303 23.81 12.25 -11.84
C PRO A 303 24.29 11.77 -10.46
N THR A 304 25.44 11.12 -10.39
CA THR A 304 25.97 10.59 -9.12
C THR A 304 26.78 11.65 -8.35
N LEU A 305 26.44 11.87 -7.09
CA LEU A 305 27.31 12.61 -6.17
C LEU A 305 28.44 11.70 -5.66
N PRO A 306 29.66 12.21 -5.46
CA PRO A 306 30.06 13.62 -5.55
C PRO A 306 30.79 13.95 -6.86
N SER A 307 30.05 14.06 -7.97
CA SER A 307 30.53 14.80 -9.15
C SER A 307 30.98 16.20 -8.75
N THR A 308 32.14 16.63 -9.25
CA THR A 308 32.67 18.00 -9.08
C THR A 308 32.15 18.97 -10.14
N ASN A 309 31.26 18.53 -11.04
CA ASN A 309 30.61 19.42 -12.01
C ASN A 309 29.49 20.22 -11.34
N LEU A 310 29.53 21.55 -11.48
CA LEU A 310 28.46 22.42 -10.99
C LEU A 310 27.09 22.07 -11.64
N GLY A 311 27.09 21.56 -12.87
CA GLY A 311 25.87 21.19 -13.59
C GLY A 311 25.03 20.11 -12.90
N ASP A 312 25.66 19.13 -12.24
CA ASP A 312 24.92 18.05 -11.56
C ASP A 312 24.22 18.54 -10.28
N ALA A 313 24.83 19.52 -9.60
CA ALA A 313 24.22 20.22 -8.47
C ALA A 313 23.16 21.25 -8.92
N ALA A 314 23.25 21.77 -10.15
CA ALA A 314 22.21 22.60 -10.75
C ALA A 314 20.96 21.77 -11.09
N VAL A 315 21.11 20.61 -11.76
CA VAL A 315 19.97 19.72 -12.08
C VAL A 315 19.12 19.38 -10.86
N LEU A 316 19.73 19.10 -9.71
CA LEU A 316 18.99 18.82 -8.47
C LEU A 316 18.34 20.05 -7.82
N ARG A 317 18.86 21.25 -8.10
CA ARG A 317 18.23 22.51 -7.70
C ARG A 317 16.99 22.74 -8.53
N ASP A 318 17.12 22.67 -9.86
CA ASP A 318 16.05 22.96 -10.82
C ASP A 318 14.86 22.02 -10.65
N LEU A 319 15.10 20.71 -10.47
CA LEU A 319 14.05 19.71 -10.19
C LEU A 319 13.31 19.95 -8.86
N ASN A 320 13.91 20.71 -7.94
CA ASN A 320 13.34 21.06 -6.64
C ASN A 320 12.97 22.55 -6.51
N ASP A 321 13.11 23.34 -7.58
CA ASP A 321 12.82 24.77 -7.54
C ASP A 321 11.31 25.02 -7.53
N VAL A 322 10.80 25.42 -6.37
CA VAL A 322 9.37 25.66 -6.15
C VAL A 322 8.81 26.84 -6.96
N THR A 323 9.65 27.65 -7.61
CA THR A 323 9.22 28.69 -8.55
C THR A 323 8.84 28.11 -9.92
N ARG A 324 9.39 26.94 -10.30
CA ARG A 324 9.09 26.28 -11.58
C ARG A 324 7.85 25.38 -11.46
N PRO A 325 6.96 25.33 -12.47
CA PRO A 325 5.77 24.48 -12.47
C PRO A 325 6.07 23.02 -12.11
N VAL A 326 5.20 22.40 -11.31
CA VAL A 326 5.34 20.99 -10.89
C VAL A 326 5.40 20.08 -12.12
N ALA A 327 4.55 20.31 -13.12
CA ALA A 327 4.54 19.60 -14.39
C ALA A 327 5.91 19.61 -15.08
N LEU A 328 6.53 20.78 -15.24
CA LEU A 328 7.85 20.92 -15.89
C LEU A 328 8.94 20.13 -15.13
N ARG A 329 9.01 20.29 -13.80
CA ARG A 329 10.01 19.58 -12.98
C ARG A 329 9.81 18.07 -12.97
N VAL A 330 8.56 17.60 -12.87
CA VAL A 330 8.22 16.18 -12.95
C VAL A 330 8.57 15.62 -14.33
N GLY A 331 8.17 16.27 -15.41
CA GLY A 331 8.44 15.80 -16.78
C GLY A 331 9.91 15.75 -17.14
N GLN A 332 10.71 16.74 -16.71
CA GLN A 332 12.17 16.70 -16.85
C GLN A 332 12.78 15.49 -16.14
N GLU A 333 12.24 15.08 -14.99
CA GLU A 333 12.66 13.86 -14.30
C GLU A 333 12.16 12.58 -14.99
N MET A 334 10.92 12.57 -15.50
CA MET A 334 10.37 11.45 -16.27
C MET A 334 11.23 11.14 -17.51
N THR A 335 11.66 12.16 -18.24
CA THR A 335 12.58 12.01 -19.39
C THR A 335 13.91 11.41 -18.98
N ARG A 336 14.51 11.86 -17.86
CA ARG A 336 15.74 11.27 -17.30
C ARG A 336 15.56 9.81 -16.89
N TYR A 337 14.45 9.49 -16.21
CA TYR A 337 14.08 8.12 -15.83
C TYR A 337 13.86 7.21 -17.05
N CYS A 338 13.31 7.73 -18.15
CA CYS A 338 13.16 6.99 -19.39
C CYS A 338 14.50 6.72 -20.08
N VAL A 339 15.40 7.71 -20.15
CA VAL A 339 16.77 7.52 -20.69
C VAL A 339 17.55 6.49 -19.86
N TYR A 340 17.46 6.55 -18.53
CA TYR A 340 18.04 5.54 -17.64
C TYR A 340 17.46 4.14 -17.90
N THR A 341 16.13 4.02 -17.93
CA THR A 341 15.47 2.73 -18.11
C THR A 341 15.75 2.13 -19.49
N GLN A 342 15.84 2.96 -20.54
CA GLN A 342 16.19 2.54 -21.89
C GLN A 342 17.60 1.92 -21.93
N ARG A 343 18.60 2.54 -21.29
CA ARG A 343 19.97 1.97 -21.17
C ARG A 343 19.96 0.57 -20.50
N VAL A 344 19.30 0.44 -19.35
CA VAL A 344 19.22 -0.85 -18.62
C VAL A 344 18.44 -1.91 -19.42
N VAL A 345 17.48 -1.50 -20.25
CA VAL A 345 16.77 -2.35 -21.21
C VAL A 345 17.67 -2.79 -22.36
N ASP A 346 18.50 -1.90 -22.90
CA ASP A 346 19.38 -2.19 -24.03
C ASP A 346 20.53 -3.14 -23.63
N ASP A 347 21.13 -2.95 -22.44
CA ASP A 347 22.08 -3.89 -21.82
C ASP A 347 21.48 -5.30 -21.61
N ALA A 348 20.16 -5.37 -21.41
CA ALA A 348 19.44 -6.61 -21.21
C ALA A 348 18.95 -7.26 -22.52
N ARG A 349 18.70 -6.47 -23.58
CA ARG A 349 18.13 -6.93 -24.86
C ARG A 349 18.94 -8.08 -25.47
N GLN A 350 20.26 -7.96 -25.54
CA GLN A 350 21.13 -9.00 -26.12
C GLN A 350 20.94 -10.38 -25.45
N HIS A 351 20.70 -10.41 -24.14
CA HIS A 351 20.46 -11.64 -23.39
C HIS A 351 19.07 -12.23 -23.66
N ILE A 352 18.06 -11.37 -23.85
CA ILE A 352 16.70 -11.77 -24.22
C ILE A 352 16.65 -12.33 -25.65
N ASP A 353 17.24 -11.63 -26.62
CA ASP A 353 17.22 -12.05 -28.03
C ASP A 353 17.97 -13.38 -28.24
N ALA A 354 19.10 -13.59 -27.54
CA ALA A 354 19.80 -14.87 -27.52
C ALA A 354 18.93 -16.00 -26.91
N ALA A 355 18.21 -15.73 -25.82
CA ALA A 355 17.29 -16.69 -25.22
C ALA A 355 16.10 -17.01 -26.15
N ILE A 356 15.52 -16.03 -26.84
CA ILE A 356 14.46 -16.23 -27.83
C ILE A 356 14.97 -17.10 -28.99
N ALA A 357 16.21 -16.90 -29.45
CA ALA A 357 16.83 -17.74 -30.47
C ALA A 357 16.97 -19.20 -30.01
N HIS A 358 17.48 -19.45 -28.80
CA HIS A 358 17.58 -20.81 -28.23
C HIS A 358 16.21 -21.45 -27.94
N ILE A 359 15.20 -20.67 -27.54
CA ILE A 359 13.81 -21.15 -27.41
C ILE A 359 13.28 -21.56 -28.78
N THR A 360 13.52 -20.77 -29.82
CA THR A 360 13.10 -21.07 -31.21
C THR A 360 13.77 -22.34 -31.74
N GLU A 361 15.06 -22.52 -31.47
CA GLU A 361 15.79 -23.75 -31.78
C GLU A 361 15.24 -24.97 -31.01
N GLY A 362 14.96 -24.80 -29.71
CA GLY A 362 14.38 -25.84 -28.85
C GLY A 362 12.97 -26.25 -29.30
N VAL A 363 12.14 -25.29 -29.70
CA VAL A 363 10.80 -25.50 -30.27
C VAL A 363 10.90 -26.28 -31.58
N ARG A 364 11.75 -25.85 -32.52
CA ARG A 364 11.89 -26.51 -33.84
C ARG A 364 12.47 -27.92 -33.77
N LYS A 365 13.28 -28.23 -32.75
CA LYS A 365 13.76 -29.60 -32.47
C LYS A 365 12.65 -30.56 -32.02
N ILE A 366 11.52 -30.04 -31.53
CA ILE A 366 10.35 -30.84 -31.12
C ILE A 366 9.28 -30.82 -32.20
N TRP A 367 9.01 -29.65 -32.78
CA TRP A 367 7.97 -29.40 -33.78
C TRP A 367 8.57 -28.57 -34.94
N PRO A 368 9.09 -29.21 -36.01
CA PRO A 368 9.85 -28.51 -37.07
C PRO A 368 9.07 -27.38 -37.78
N HIS A 369 7.74 -27.48 -37.85
CA HIS A 369 6.87 -26.49 -38.49
C HIS A 369 6.46 -25.34 -37.55
N ALA A 370 6.74 -25.44 -36.24
CA ALA A 370 6.35 -24.42 -35.28
C ALA A 370 7.22 -23.17 -35.37
N SER A 371 6.63 -22.03 -34.98
CA SER A 371 7.32 -20.74 -34.88
C SER A 371 7.15 -20.13 -33.49
N VAL A 372 7.94 -19.11 -33.19
CA VAL A 372 8.02 -18.48 -31.88
C VAL A 372 7.90 -16.97 -32.06
N THR A 373 6.91 -16.37 -31.40
CA THR A 373 6.56 -14.95 -31.56
C THR A 373 6.55 -14.26 -30.20
N CYS A 374 7.20 -13.11 -30.09
CA CYS A 374 7.13 -12.28 -28.89
C CYS A 374 5.90 -11.36 -28.94
N PHE A 375 5.22 -11.20 -27.82
CA PHE A 375 4.10 -10.27 -27.66
C PHE A 375 4.31 -9.36 -26.44
N GLY A 376 3.24 -8.74 -25.95
CA GLY A 376 3.24 -7.99 -24.69
C GLY A 376 4.23 -6.83 -24.67
N SER A 377 4.83 -6.61 -23.49
CA SER A 377 5.63 -5.40 -23.24
C SER A 377 6.96 -5.35 -24.00
N TYR A 378 7.54 -6.52 -24.33
CA TYR A 378 8.75 -6.62 -25.15
C TYR A 378 8.48 -6.16 -26.59
N SER A 379 7.45 -6.74 -27.20
CA SER A 379 7.08 -6.46 -28.60
C SER A 379 6.58 -5.02 -28.86
N THR A 380 6.23 -4.27 -27.81
CA THR A 380 5.70 -2.90 -27.88
C THR A 380 6.73 -1.83 -27.53
N GLY A 381 7.96 -2.21 -27.17
CA GLY A 381 9.01 -1.26 -26.76
C GLY A 381 8.75 -0.60 -25.39
N LEU A 382 7.80 -1.15 -24.61
CA LEU A 382 7.40 -0.73 -23.27
C LEU A 382 7.91 -1.70 -22.17
N TRP A 383 8.93 -2.50 -22.46
CA TRP A 383 9.48 -3.45 -21.50
C TRP A 383 10.28 -2.71 -20.42
N LEU A 384 10.07 -3.07 -19.16
CA LEU A 384 10.88 -2.62 -18.03
C LEU A 384 11.92 -3.71 -17.72
N PRO A 385 13.10 -3.39 -17.14
CA PRO A 385 14.13 -4.38 -16.76
C PRO A 385 13.68 -5.48 -15.79
N SER A 386 12.47 -5.36 -15.24
CA SER A 386 11.82 -6.29 -14.32
C SER A 386 10.50 -6.86 -14.84
N SER A 387 10.13 -6.57 -16.09
CA SER A 387 8.98 -7.16 -16.76
C SER A 387 9.37 -8.52 -17.33
N ASP A 388 8.42 -9.44 -17.36
CA ASP A 388 8.60 -10.71 -18.02
C ASP A 388 8.50 -10.52 -19.55
N VAL A 389 9.17 -11.39 -20.31
CA VAL A 389 9.11 -11.38 -21.78
C VAL A 389 8.11 -12.43 -22.24
N ASP A 390 6.97 -11.95 -22.75
CA ASP A 390 5.86 -12.79 -23.19
C ASP A 390 6.13 -13.40 -24.58
N VAL A 391 6.13 -14.73 -24.67
CA VAL A 391 6.45 -15.50 -25.89
C VAL A 391 5.38 -16.55 -26.15
N VAL A 392 4.91 -16.67 -27.40
CA VAL A 392 3.95 -17.70 -27.81
C VAL A 392 4.56 -18.64 -28.85
N VAL A 393 4.35 -19.94 -28.66
CA VAL A 393 4.67 -21.01 -29.62
C VAL A 393 3.47 -21.21 -30.55
N MET A 394 3.68 -20.92 -31.83
CA MET A 394 2.68 -20.82 -32.89
C MET A 394 2.75 -22.02 -33.84
N GLY A 395 1.62 -22.38 -34.44
CA GLY A 395 1.52 -23.47 -35.43
C GLY A 395 1.44 -24.87 -34.82
N LEU A 396 0.98 -24.98 -33.57
CA LEU A 396 0.64 -26.26 -32.94
C LEU A 396 -0.88 -26.44 -32.94
N SER A 397 -1.36 -27.49 -33.60
CA SER A 397 -2.78 -27.79 -33.80
C SER A 397 -3.14 -29.18 -33.25
N ASN A 398 -4.41 -29.39 -32.91
CA ASN A 398 -4.97 -30.70 -32.58
C ASN A 398 -5.96 -31.16 -33.68
N SER A 399 -5.86 -30.62 -34.89
CA SER A 399 -6.81 -30.83 -36.00
C SER A 399 -6.84 -32.23 -36.60
N GLU A 400 -5.82 -33.06 -36.33
CA GLU A 400 -5.75 -34.46 -36.79
C GLU A 400 -6.16 -35.47 -35.70
N ASP A 401 -6.48 -34.98 -34.49
CA ASP A 401 -7.04 -35.79 -33.42
C ASP A 401 -8.47 -36.23 -33.78
N ARG A 402 -8.75 -37.53 -33.63
CA ARG A 402 -10.06 -38.11 -33.95
C ARG A 402 -11.12 -37.85 -32.88
N ASP A 403 -10.70 -37.62 -31.65
CA ASP A 403 -11.60 -37.48 -30.50
C ASP A 403 -11.96 -36.00 -30.27
N VAL A 404 -10.99 -35.08 -30.44
CA VAL A 404 -11.19 -33.63 -30.25
C VAL A 404 -10.45 -32.78 -31.31
N PRO A 405 -10.88 -32.81 -32.59
CA PRO A 405 -10.27 -32.02 -33.66
C PRO A 405 -10.45 -30.52 -33.41
N THR A 406 -9.36 -29.82 -33.08
CA THR A 406 -9.38 -28.40 -32.68
C THR A 406 -8.22 -27.61 -33.28
N ARG A 407 -8.48 -26.36 -33.70
CA ARG A 407 -7.48 -25.44 -34.30
C ARG A 407 -6.33 -25.12 -33.35
N PHE A 408 -6.61 -25.06 -32.04
CA PHE A 408 -5.65 -24.78 -30.98
C PHE A 408 -5.61 -25.96 -30.02
N ILE A 409 -4.48 -26.15 -29.34
CA ILE A 409 -4.36 -27.20 -28.32
C ILE A 409 -5.11 -26.74 -27.06
N PRO A 410 -6.07 -27.53 -26.50
CA PRO A 410 -6.97 -27.05 -25.44
C PRO A 410 -6.31 -26.59 -24.13
N ASP A 411 -5.20 -27.21 -23.75
CA ASP A 411 -4.51 -27.00 -22.46
C ASP A 411 -3.02 -26.64 -22.64
N GLY A 412 -2.33 -27.27 -23.58
CA GLY A 412 -0.94 -26.95 -23.91
C GLY A 412 0.10 -27.40 -22.87
N VAL A 413 -0.28 -27.78 -21.65
CA VAL A 413 0.65 -28.19 -20.57
C VAL A 413 1.52 -29.38 -20.97
N LYS A 414 0.98 -30.35 -21.73
CA LYS A 414 1.76 -31.49 -22.27
C LYS A 414 2.93 -31.01 -23.12
N GLN A 415 2.68 -30.03 -23.99
CA GLN A 415 3.64 -29.40 -24.88
C GLN A 415 4.62 -28.52 -24.09
N LEU A 416 4.13 -27.72 -23.14
CA LEU A 416 4.98 -26.92 -22.24
C LEU A 416 5.95 -27.78 -21.41
N GLU A 417 5.54 -28.96 -20.93
CA GLU A 417 6.44 -29.91 -20.24
C GLU A 417 7.36 -30.69 -21.21
N GLN A 418 7.01 -30.80 -22.49
CA GLN A 418 7.91 -31.33 -23.51
C GLN A 418 9.01 -30.30 -23.84
N LEU A 419 8.64 -29.04 -24.05
CA LEU A 419 9.58 -27.93 -24.22
C LEU A 419 10.43 -27.72 -22.96
N ALA A 420 9.84 -27.73 -21.76
CA ALA A 420 10.59 -27.58 -20.52
C ALA A 420 11.61 -28.72 -20.31
N ARG A 421 11.30 -29.96 -20.72
CA ARG A 421 12.31 -31.05 -20.75
C ARG A 421 13.46 -30.79 -21.73
N GLN A 422 13.21 -30.12 -22.86
CA GLN A 422 14.24 -29.71 -23.82
C GLN A 422 15.07 -28.48 -23.37
N LEU A 423 14.50 -27.60 -22.55
CA LEU A 423 15.18 -26.40 -22.04
C LEU A 423 15.96 -26.65 -20.73
N ARG A 424 15.43 -27.47 -19.80
CA ARG A 424 16.04 -27.77 -18.48
C ARG A 424 17.52 -28.21 -18.52
N PRO A 425 18.03 -28.93 -19.56
CA PRO A 425 19.45 -29.28 -19.67
C PRO A 425 20.38 -28.13 -20.06
N GLN A 426 19.87 -27.02 -20.61
CA GLN A 426 20.68 -25.98 -21.27
C GLN A 426 21.30 -24.97 -20.27
N LYS A 427 22.14 -25.48 -19.35
CA LYS A 427 22.62 -24.74 -18.18
C LYS A 427 23.45 -23.49 -18.45
N SER A 428 23.93 -23.29 -19.68
CA SER A 428 24.67 -22.09 -20.10
C SER A 428 23.82 -20.82 -20.03
N TRP A 429 22.55 -20.89 -20.44
CA TRP A 429 21.63 -19.75 -20.47
C TRP A 429 20.34 -19.96 -19.66
N VAL A 430 20.01 -21.20 -19.27
CA VAL A 430 18.86 -21.52 -18.41
C VAL A 430 19.29 -21.68 -16.94
N GLN A 431 18.66 -20.92 -16.05
CA GLN A 431 18.74 -21.11 -14.60
C GLN A 431 17.64 -22.07 -14.10
N ARG A 432 16.37 -21.81 -14.43
CA ARG A 432 15.20 -22.61 -13.99
C ARG A 432 14.09 -22.63 -15.05
N VAL A 433 13.27 -23.69 -15.07
CA VAL A 433 12.06 -23.78 -15.92
C VAL A 433 10.92 -24.50 -15.19
N ASP A 434 9.86 -23.74 -14.89
CA ASP A 434 8.68 -24.21 -14.17
C ASP A 434 7.43 -24.09 -15.07
N VAL A 435 6.53 -25.07 -15.07
CA VAL A 435 5.28 -25.01 -15.85
C VAL A 435 4.11 -24.71 -14.93
N VAL A 436 3.49 -23.53 -15.11
CA VAL A 436 2.30 -23.09 -14.39
C VAL A 436 1.06 -23.63 -15.11
N ARG A 437 0.43 -24.63 -14.50
CA ARG A 437 -0.65 -25.42 -15.13
C ARG A 437 -2.05 -24.88 -14.86
N GLY A 438 -2.34 -24.42 -13.64
CA GLY A 438 -3.69 -24.07 -13.19
C GLY A 438 -4.18 -22.66 -13.57
N ALA A 439 -3.76 -22.11 -14.70
CA ALA A 439 -4.10 -20.75 -15.15
C ALA A 439 -4.96 -20.78 -16.41
N LYS A 440 -5.77 -19.73 -16.65
CA LYS A 440 -6.60 -19.57 -17.86
C LYS A 440 -5.79 -19.62 -19.17
N VAL A 441 -4.50 -19.30 -19.10
CA VAL A 441 -3.48 -19.61 -20.11
C VAL A 441 -2.29 -20.22 -19.37
N PRO A 442 -2.02 -21.53 -19.53
CA PRO A 442 -0.82 -22.15 -18.96
C PRO A 442 0.46 -21.60 -19.58
N VAL A 443 1.53 -21.48 -18.77
CA VAL A 443 2.82 -20.92 -19.20
C VAL A 443 4.01 -21.69 -18.63
N ALA A 444 5.07 -21.84 -19.42
CA ALA A 444 6.39 -22.26 -18.94
C ALA A 444 7.23 -21.02 -18.62
N LYS A 445 7.50 -20.80 -17.34
CA LYS A 445 8.33 -19.70 -16.84
C LYS A 445 9.80 -20.11 -16.88
N VAL A 446 10.58 -19.46 -17.73
CA VAL A 446 12.03 -19.66 -17.87
C VAL A 446 12.76 -18.53 -17.16
N ILE A 447 13.64 -18.85 -16.21
CA ILE A 447 14.56 -17.89 -15.60
C ILE A 447 15.91 -18.02 -16.31
N LEU A 448 16.43 -16.91 -16.84
CA LEU A 448 17.68 -16.89 -17.60
C LEU A 448 18.89 -16.73 -16.67
N ARG A 449 19.97 -17.45 -16.97
CA ARG A 449 21.29 -17.29 -16.33
C ARG A 449 22.03 -16.11 -16.96
N ARG A 450 22.63 -15.23 -16.15
CA ARG A 450 23.49 -14.13 -16.61
C ARG A 450 24.93 -14.29 -16.12
N GLY A 451 25.84 -14.60 -17.03
CA GLY A 451 27.30 -14.54 -16.80
C GLY A 451 27.82 -15.29 -15.56
N SER A 452 28.90 -14.77 -14.97
CA SER A 452 29.53 -15.31 -13.75
C SER A 452 28.84 -14.84 -12.46
N GLN A 453 27.52 -14.96 -12.40
CA GLN A 453 26.72 -14.71 -11.18
C GLN A 453 27.30 -15.50 -9.98
N LYS A 454 27.85 -14.77 -9.01
CA LYS A 454 27.96 -15.26 -7.62
C LYS A 454 26.58 -15.16 -6.97
N GLU A 455 26.21 -16.16 -6.19
CA GLU A 455 24.99 -16.10 -5.39
C GLU A 455 25.07 -14.91 -4.41
N GLY A 456 24.14 -13.97 -4.54
CA GLY A 456 24.07 -12.75 -3.72
C GLY A 456 24.25 -11.42 -4.46
N GLU A 457 24.70 -11.40 -5.71
CA GLU A 457 24.68 -10.16 -6.52
C GLU A 457 23.27 -9.88 -7.06
N GLY A 458 22.60 -8.88 -6.48
CA GLY A 458 21.21 -8.47 -6.76
C GLY A 458 20.97 -7.80 -8.11
N SER A 459 21.41 -8.43 -9.20
CA SER A 459 21.01 -8.08 -10.56
C SER A 459 19.64 -8.70 -10.87
N ALA A 460 18.73 -7.91 -11.43
CA ALA A 460 17.39 -8.35 -11.81
C ALA A 460 17.42 -9.63 -12.67
N LEU A 461 16.68 -10.64 -12.21
CA LEU A 461 16.50 -11.91 -12.92
C LEU A 461 15.69 -11.67 -14.20
N LEU A 462 16.27 -11.98 -15.36
CA LEU A 462 15.53 -11.98 -16.63
C LEU A 462 14.66 -13.23 -16.71
N ARG A 463 13.40 -13.04 -17.12
CA ARG A 463 12.40 -14.10 -17.17
C ARG A 463 11.63 -14.05 -18.48
N VAL A 464 11.36 -15.24 -19.04
CA VAL A 464 10.60 -15.42 -20.28
C VAL A 464 9.43 -16.35 -19.97
N ASP A 465 8.21 -15.89 -20.24
CA ASP A 465 6.99 -16.65 -20.04
C ASP A 465 6.52 -17.19 -21.40
N ILE A 466 6.56 -18.52 -21.56
CA ILE A 466 6.24 -19.19 -22.83
C ILE A 466 4.84 -19.80 -22.76
N SER A 467 3.93 -19.36 -23.63
CA SER A 467 2.59 -19.95 -23.83
C SER A 467 2.51 -20.75 -25.13
N ILE A 468 1.48 -21.59 -25.27
CA ILE A 468 1.09 -22.21 -26.55
C ILE A 468 -0.02 -21.36 -27.19
N GLU A 469 -0.06 -21.30 -28.53
CA GLU A 469 -1.08 -20.58 -29.29
C GLU A 469 -2.51 -21.02 -28.94
N ASN A 470 -3.32 -20.06 -28.51
CA ASN A 470 -4.76 -20.18 -28.24
C ASN A 470 -5.48 -18.85 -28.49
N VAL A 471 -6.81 -18.83 -28.31
CA VAL A 471 -7.67 -17.64 -28.50
C VAL A 471 -7.20 -16.45 -27.65
N GLN A 472 -6.82 -16.67 -26.40
CA GLN A 472 -6.42 -15.61 -25.47
C GLN A 472 -5.07 -14.98 -25.87
N THR A 473 -4.10 -15.80 -26.29
CA THR A 473 -2.83 -15.30 -26.85
C THR A 473 -3.03 -14.59 -28.19
N SER A 474 -4.03 -14.97 -28.98
CA SER A 474 -4.37 -14.30 -30.24
C SER A 474 -4.79 -12.85 -29.99
N HIS A 475 -5.75 -12.62 -29.09
CA HIS A 475 -6.13 -11.28 -28.66
C HIS A 475 -4.99 -10.53 -27.95
N GLY A 476 -4.13 -11.24 -27.19
CA GLY A 476 -2.91 -10.67 -26.62
C GLY A 476 -1.94 -10.12 -27.69
N MET A 477 -1.79 -10.81 -28.82
CA MET A 477 -1.01 -10.32 -29.96
C MET A 477 -1.69 -9.17 -30.71
N GLU A 478 -3.02 -9.17 -30.83
CA GLU A 478 -3.79 -8.08 -31.43
C GLU A 478 -3.69 -6.80 -30.59
N ALA A 479 -3.89 -6.90 -29.28
CA ALA A 479 -3.66 -5.81 -28.33
C ALA A 479 -2.20 -5.31 -28.39
N SER A 480 -1.23 -6.22 -28.53
CA SER A 480 0.18 -5.83 -28.69
C SER A 480 0.48 -5.07 -29.99
N LYS A 481 -0.25 -5.36 -31.09
CA LYS A 481 -0.16 -4.56 -32.34
C LYS A 481 -0.76 -3.18 -32.14
N LEU A 482 -1.95 -3.08 -31.54
CA LEU A 482 -2.64 -1.82 -31.29
C LEU A 482 -1.87 -0.91 -30.32
N VAL A 483 -1.31 -1.47 -29.24
CA VAL A 483 -0.45 -0.71 -28.30
C VAL A 483 0.83 -0.22 -29.00
N ARG A 484 1.41 -1.00 -29.92
CA ARG A 484 2.56 -0.53 -30.71
C ARG A 484 2.18 0.63 -31.63
N GLN A 485 0.98 0.60 -32.22
CA GLN A 485 0.46 1.72 -33.00
C GLN A 485 0.32 2.97 -32.12
N TYR A 486 -0.43 2.92 -31.00
CA TYR A 486 -0.58 4.08 -30.11
C TYR A 486 0.78 4.65 -29.62
N VAL A 487 1.77 3.79 -29.36
CA VAL A 487 3.13 4.23 -28.97
C VAL A 487 3.91 4.87 -30.13
N SER A 488 3.60 4.53 -31.37
CA SER A 488 4.16 5.17 -32.57
C SER A 488 3.48 6.51 -32.85
N ASP A 489 2.16 6.58 -32.68
CA ASP A 489 1.32 7.72 -33.03
C ASP A 489 1.37 8.82 -31.93
N MET A 490 1.70 8.45 -30.68
CA MET A 490 1.71 9.35 -29.51
C MET A 490 3.07 9.34 -28.77
N PRO A 491 4.04 10.22 -29.13
CA PRO A 491 5.39 10.20 -28.56
C PRO A 491 5.47 10.24 -27.02
N ARG A 492 4.59 11.01 -26.37
CA ARG A 492 4.54 11.14 -24.89
C ARG A 492 3.97 9.91 -24.17
N LEU A 493 3.27 9.02 -24.88
CA LEU A 493 2.63 7.84 -24.30
C LEU A 493 3.67 6.85 -23.73
N LYS A 494 4.80 6.61 -24.42
CA LYS A 494 5.84 5.71 -23.89
C LYS A 494 6.42 6.24 -22.57
N PRO A 495 6.92 7.49 -22.46
CA PRO A 495 7.41 8.01 -21.19
C PRO A 495 6.39 7.96 -20.04
N LEU A 496 5.13 8.33 -20.31
CA LEU A 496 4.04 8.24 -19.34
C LEU A 496 3.83 6.80 -18.83
N LEU A 497 3.71 5.82 -19.75
CA LEU A 497 3.49 4.41 -19.39
C LEU A 497 4.67 3.77 -18.66
N MET A 498 5.91 4.15 -18.97
CA MET A 498 7.10 3.65 -18.28
C MET A 498 7.12 4.06 -16.79
N VAL A 499 6.60 5.25 -16.49
CA VAL A 499 6.44 5.77 -15.12
C VAL A 499 5.24 5.13 -14.44
N LEU A 500 4.04 5.21 -15.04
CA LEU A 500 2.80 4.66 -14.45
C LEU A 500 2.91 3.17 -14.13
N ARG A 501 3.54 2.38 -15.00
CA ARG A 501 3.68 0.92 -14.80
C ARG A 501 4.72 0.57 -13.74
N GLN A 502 5.78 1.36 -13.55
CA GLN A 502 6.68 1.19 -12.41
C GLN A 502 6.01 1.66 -11.10
N PHE A 503 5.30 2.78 -11.10
CA PHE A 503 4.55 3.28 -9.95
C PHE A 503 3.54 2.24 -9.43
N LEU A 504 2.66 1.75 -10.31
CA LEU A 504 1.69 0.70 -9.96
C LEU A 504 2.40 -0.61 -9.54
N ARG A 505 3.56 -0.93 -10.13
CA ARG A 505 4.38 -2.07 -9.69
C ARG A 505 4.87 -1.87 -8.25
N GLU A 506 5.36 -0.70 -7.90
CA GLU A 506 5.85 -0.39 -6.56
C GLU A 506 4.77 -0.43 -5.48
N LYS A 507 3.53 -0.02 -5.81
CA LYS A 507 2.37 -0.21 -4.91
C LYS A 507 1.79 -1.64 -4.91
N ALA A 508 2.35 -2.56 -5.70
CA ALA A 508 1.87 -3.92 -5.94
C ALA A 508 0.41 -3.97 -6.47
N LEU A 509 0.19 -3.19 -7.54
CA LEU A 509 -1.10 -2.98 -8.22
C LEU A 509 -1.00 -3.14 -9.75
N ASN A 510 0.11 -3.68 -10.27
CA ASN A 510 0.36 -3.88 -11.70
C ASN A 510 -0.11 -5.25 -12.25
N SER A 511 -1.00 -5.94 -11.54
CA SER A 511 -1.48 -7.28 -11.89
C SER A 511 -2.95 -7.46 -11.57
N ALA A 512 -3.73 -7.83 -12.60
CA ALA A 512 -5.14 -8.19 -12.49
C ALA A 512 -5.38 -9.46 -11.65
N PHE A 513 -4.40 -10.37 -11.54
CA PHE A 513 -4.52 -11.53 -10.67
C PHE A 513 -4.60 -11.14 -9.17
N THR A 514 -4.00 -10.01 -8.80
CA THR A 514 -4.05 -9.44 -7.44
C THR A 514 -5.03 -8.27 -7.32
N GLY A 515 -5.97 -8.14 -8.27
CA GLY A 515 -6.99 -7.09 -8.28
C GLY A 515 -6.51 -5.70 -8.72
N GLY A 516 -5.27 -5.58 -9.17
CA GLY A 516 -4.72 -4.33 -9.72
C GLY A 516 -5.04 -4.15 -11.20
N LEU A 517 -4.48 -3.09 -11.80
CA LEU A 517 -4.63 -2.86 -13.24
C LEU A 517 -3.71 -3.80 -14.04
N SER A 518 -4.23 -4.32 -15.16
CA SER A 518 -3.40 -4.96 -16.18
C SER A 518 -2.57 -3.90 -16.92
N SER A 519 -1.41 -4.27 -17.46
CA SER A 519 -0.60 -3.32 -18.26
C SER A 519 -1.37 -2.76 -19.47
N TYR A 520 -2.30 -3.52 -20.04
CA TYR A 520 -3.14 -3.07 -21.16
C TYR A 520 -4.23 -2.09 -20.70
N ALA A 521 -4.87 -2.32 -19.54
CA ALA A 521 -5.82 -1.36 -18.97
C ALA A 521 -5.16 0.01 -18.69
N VAL A 522 -3.93 0.02 -18.14
CA VAL A 522 -3.18 1.28 -17.93
C VAL A 522 -2.90 1.99 -19.27
N THR A 523 -2.56 1.25 -20.33
CA THR A 523 -2.41 1.84 -21.67
C THR A 523 -3.71 2.45 -22.19
N LEU A 524 -4.84 1.74 -22.09
CA LEU A 524 -6.12 2.26 -22.59
C LEU A 524 -6.58 3.50 -21.82
N LEU A 525 -6.36 3.58 -20.50
CA LEU A 525 -6.63 4.80 -19.72
C LEU A 525 -5.78 5.99 -20.22
N ALA A 526 -4.48 5.77 -20.44
CA ALA A 526 -3.57 6.83 -20.89
C ALA A 526 -3.89 7.30 -22.31
N VAL A 527 -4.18 6.38 -23.23
CA VAL A 527 -4.59 6.69 -24.61
C VAL A 527 -5.94 7.43 -24.62
N PHE A 528 -6.92 6.99 -23.82
CA PHE A 528 -8.22 7.66 -23.73
C PHE A 528 -8.08 9.12 -23.30
N MET A 529 -7.26 9.37 -22.26
CA MET A 529 -6.96 10.72 -21.78
C MET A 529 -6.27 11.58 -22.84
N MET A 530 -5.25 11.03 -23.53
CA MET A 530 -4.52 11.76 -24.57
C MET A 530 -5.40 12.09 -25.78
N GLU A 531 -6.28 11.19 -26.20
CA GLU A 531 -7.25 11.44 -27.29
C GLU A 531 -8.33 12.46 -26.86
N MET A 532 -8.80 12.39 -25.60
CA MET A 532 -9.73 13.37 -25.05
C MET A 532 -9.11 14.78 -25.02
N GLN A 533 -7.85 14.91 -24.60
CA GLN A 533 -7.12 16.18 -24.62
C GLN A 533 -6.86 16.67 -26.04
N ARG A 534 -6.47 15.79 -26.98
CA ARG A 534 -6.30 16.15 -28.40
C ARG A 534 -7.60 16.67 -29.05
N HIS A 535 -8.77 16.28 -28.55
CA HIS A 535 -10.07 16.81 -28.96
C HIS A 535 -10.51 18.10 -28.20
N GLN A 536 -9.68 18.60 -27.27
CA GLN A 536 -9.91 19.83 -26.50
C GLN A 536 -8.81 20.89 -26.73
N GLU A 537 -7.62 20.51 -27.18
CA GLU A 537 -6.46 21.38 -27.44
C GLU A 537 -6.60 22.30 -28.68
N GLU A 538 -7.78 22.41 -29.32
CA GLU A 538 -7.94 23.19 -30.57
C GLU A 538 -7.83 24.72 -30.41
N ASP A 539 -7.86 25.27 -29.17
CA ASP A 539 -8.07 26.72 -28.94
C ASP A 539 -7.10 27.41 -27.93
N ASN A 540 -6.16 26.72 -27.26
CA ASN A 540 -5.34 27.32 -26.18
C ASN A 540 -3.89 26.78 -26.08
N ASP A 541 -3.00 27.12 -27.02
CA ASP A 541 -1.54 27.03 -26.82
C ASP A 541 -1.01 28.42 -26.47
N SER A 542 -0.92 28.71 -25.16
CA SER A 542 -0.31 29.96 -24.66
C SER A 542 1.21 29.84 -24.72
N ASP A 543 1.81 30.49 -25.72
CA ASP A 543 3.25 30.56 -25.89
C ASP A 543 3.89 31.54 -24.88
N ASP A 544 4.30 31.01 -23.72
CA ASP A 544 5.30 31.63 -22.87
C ASP A 544 6.63 31.71 -23.65
N ALA A 545 6.93 32.89 -24.20
CA ALA A 545 7.99 33.09 -25.20
C ALA A 545 9.43 32.78 -24.75
N ASP A 546 9.66 32.52 -23.46
CA ASP A 546 10.95 32.13 -22.88
C ASP A 546 11.09 30.60 -22.65
N GLU A 547 10.06 29.77 -22.86
CA GLU A 547 10.13 28.31 -22.65
C GLU A 547 10.75 27.59 -23.87
N THR A 548 11.79 26.77 -23.66
CA THR A 548 12.41 26.02 -24.77
C THR A 548 11.51 24.88 -25.26
N PRO A 549 11.65 24.40 -26.52
CA PRO A 549 10.85 23.28 -27.02
C PRO A 549 10.95 22.00 -26.15
N GLU A 550 12.13 21.72 -25.59
CA GLU A 550 12.38 20.60 -24.68
C GLU A 550 11.70 20.80 -23.32
N GLU A 551 11.62 22.04 -22.84
CA GLU A 551 10.91 22.38 -21.61
C GLU A 551 9.39 22.37 -21.82
N LYS A 552 8.87 22.89 -22.95
CA LYS A 552 7.46 22.79 -23.33
C LYS A 552 7.00 21.34 -23.49
N ASP A 553 7.82 20.47 -24.09
CA ASP A 553 7.53 19.03 -24.18
C ASP A 553 7.57 18.34 -22.81
N ALA A 554 8.58 18.64 -21.98
CA ALA A 554 8.66 18.12 -20.62
C ALA A 554 7.48 18.58 -19.76
N ARG A 555 7.06 19.85 -19.86
CA ARG A 555 5.88 20.39 -19.19
C ARG A 555 4.61 19.66 -19.62
N LYS A 556 4.36 19.49 -20.92
CA LYS A 556 3.21 18.71 -21.40
C LYS A 556 3.27 17.23 -20.98
N LEU A 557 4.47 16.61 -20.90
CA LEU A 557 4.63 15.24 -20.40
C LEU A 557 4.36 15.11 -18.88
N GLY A 558 4.84 16.05 -18.07
CA GLY A 558 4.58 16.03 -16.63
C GLY A 558 3.15 16.43 -16.27
N GLN A 559 2.52 17.28 -17.08
CA GLN A 559 1.09 17.60 -16.96
C GLN A 559 0.25 16.34 -17.22
N LEU A 560 0.52 15.59 -18.30
CA LEU A 560 -0.11 14.30 -18.59
C LEU A 560 -0.04 13.30 -17.41
N LEU A 561 1.05 13.30 -16.64
CA LEU A 561 1.14 12.46 -15.44
C LEU A 561 0.30 13.00 -14.27
N LEU A 562 0.27 14.32 -14.06
CA LEU A 562 -0.58 14.94 -13.05
C LEU A 562 -2.06 14.73 -13.37
N ASP A 563 -2.48 15.00 -14.60
CA ASP A 563 -3.84 14.81 -15.10
C ASP A 563 -4.30 13.35 -14.93
N PHE A 564 -3.43 12.38 -15.25
CA PHE A 564 -3.73 10.96 -15.09
C PHE A 564 -3.96 10.57 -13.62
N LEU A 565 -3.11 11.10 -12.72
CA LEU A 565 -3.20 10.83 -11.28
C LEU A 565 -4.37 11.56 -10.62
N GLU A 566 -4.71 12.76 -11.10
CA GLU A 566 -5.86 13.55 -10.65
C GLU A 566 -7.17 12.91 -11.14
N TYR A 567 -7.38 12.85 -12.45
CA TYR A 567 -8.65 12.41 -13.03
C TYR A 567 -9.06 11.01 -12.55
N TYR A 568 -8.15 10.04 -12.59
CA TYR A 568 -8.40 8.67 -12.13
C TYR A 568 -8.13 8.45 -10.62
N GLY A 569 -7.72 9.49 -9.88
CA GLY A 569 -7.59 9.47 -8.42
C GLY A 569 -8.77 10.13 -7.69
N THR A 570 -9.29 11.24 -8.22
CA THR A 570 -10.26 12.11 -7.53
C THR A 570 -11.57 12.34 -8.28
N SER A 571 -11.57 12.29 -9.61
CA SER A 571 -12.62 12.94 -10.42
C SER A 571 -13.45 12.02 -11.31
N PHE A 572 -12.95 10.82 -11.64
CA PHE A 572 -13.66 9.86 -12.49
C PHE A 572 -14.74 9.08 -11.71
N ASP A 573 -15.98 9.07 -12.21
CA ASP A 573 -17.07 8.35 -11.55
C ASP A 573 -17.12 6.85 -11.91
N TYR A 574 -16.43 6.07 -11.08
CA TYR A 574 -16.42 4.60 -11.11
C TYR A 574 -17.77 3.91 -10.77
N PHE A 575 -18.84 4.64 -10.45
CA PHE A 575 -20.17 4.06 -10.24
C PHE A 575 -21.04 4.14 -11.51
N THR A 576 -20.91 5.22 -12.30
CA THR A 576 -21.80 5.47 -13.46
C THR A 576 -21.10 5.60 -14.80
N THR A 577 -19.77 5.70 -14.87
CA THR A 577 -19.04 5.96 -16.13
C THR A 577 -18.26 4.74 -16.64
N GLY A 578 -18.51 4.36 -17.89
CA GLY A 578 -17.68 3.45 -18.68
C GLY A 578 -16.88 4.22 -19.74
N LEU A 579 -15.77 3.62 -20.21
CA LEU A 579 -14.90 4.18 -21.24
C LEU A 579 -14.88 3.30 -22.49
N SER A 580 -14.90 3.91 -23.67
CA SER A 580 -14.74 3.23 -24.95
C SER A 580 -13.65 3.90 -25.79
N LEU A 581 -12.73 3.08 -26.32
CA LEU A 581 -11.71 3.47 -27.30
C LEU A 581 -12.04 2.95 -28.71
N LYS A 582 -13.26 2.45 -28.93
CA LYS A 582 -13.71 1.98 -30.25
C LYS A 582 -13.98 3.18 -31.16
N PRO A 583 -13.42 3.27 -32.38
CA PRO A 583 -13.60 4.44 -33.25
C PRO A 583 -15.05 4.82 -33.55
N GLU A 584 -15.94 3.82 -33.64
CA GLU A 584 -17.38 3.97 -33.85
C GLU A 584 -18.16 4.51 -32.63
N ALA A 585 -17.53 4.53 -31.45
CA ALA A 585 -18.15 4.87 -30.17
C ALA A 585 -17.12 5.41 -29.17
N PHE A 586 -16.20 6.27 -29.60
CA PHE A 586 -15.15 6.81 -28.72
C PHE A 586 -15.76 7.77 -27.69
N GLY A 587 -15.42 7.60 -26.42
CA GLY A 587 -15.82 8.51 -25.35
C GLY A 587 -16.14 7.84 -24.02
N ALA A 588 -16.57 8.66 -23.07
CA ALA A 588 -17.15 8.22 -21.81
C ALA A 588 -18.67 8.04 -21.97
N TYR A 589 -19.23 6.98 -21.40
CA TYR A 589 -20.65 6.64 -21.53
C TYR A 589 -21.27 6.21 -20.20
N PRO A 590 -22.59 6.42 -19.99
CA PRO A 590 -23.28 5.98 -18.79
C PRO A 590 -23.41 4.45 -18.73
N LEU A 591 -22.98 3.84 -17.63
CA LEU A 591 -23.12 2.41 -17.37
C LEU A 591 -24.59 2.03 -17.28
N ALA A 592 -24.93 0.85 -17.83
CA ALA A 592 -26.26 0.29 -17.72
C ALA A 592 -26.61 0.04 -16.24
N ALA A 593 -27.83 0.36 -15.83
CA ALA A 593 -28.23 0.36 -14.41
C ALA A 593 -27.99 -0.97 -13.66
N HIS A 594 -27.94 -2.11 -14.37
CA HIS A 594 -27.65 -3.43 -13.77
C HIS A 594 -26.16 -3.66 -13.44
N LEU A 595 -25.25 -2.80 -13.93
CA LEU A 595 -23.83 -2.78 -13.59
C LEU A 595 -23.55 -1.88 -12.38
N SER A 596 -24.40 -0.87 -12.17
CA SER A 596 -24.32 0.08 -11.05
C SER A 596 -25.23 -0.27 -9.87
N ILE A 597 -26.28 -1.08 -10.07
CA ILE A 597 -27.30 -1.43 -9.07
C ILE A 597 -27.70 -2.91 -9.21
N THR A 598 -27.82 -3.63 -8.09
CA THR A 598 -28.46 -4.95 -8.01
C THR A 598 -29.50 -4.98 -6.91
N ASN A 599 -30.71 -5.48 -7.18
CA ASN A 599 -31.83 -5.55 -6.24
C ASN A 599 -32.13 -4.22 -5.49
N GLY A 600 -31.90 -3.08 -6.13
CA GLY A 600 -32.08 -1.74 -5.54
C GLY A 600 -30.91 -1.24 -4.66
N LEU A 601 -29.85 -2.03 -4.48
CA LEU A 601 -28.63 -1.64 -3.78
C LEU A 601 -27.52 -1.26 -4.78
N PRO A 602 -26.74 -0.20 -4.53
CA PRO A 602 -25.56 0.11 -5.35
C PRO A 602 -24.57 -1.06 -5.37
N LEU A 603 -24.08 -1.39 -6.56
CA LEU A 603 -22.94 -2.28 -6.73
C LEU A 603 -21.64 -1.56 -6.33
N MET A 604 -20.58 -2.32 -6.10
CA MET A 604 -19.27 -1.73 -5.86
C MET A 604 -18.78 -0.99 -7.10
N PRO A 605 -18.05 0.14 -6.94
CA PRO A 605 -17.52 0.90 -8.06
C PRO A 605 -16.57 0.01 -8.88
N GLN A 606 -16.68 0.13 -10.20
CA GLN A 606 -15.98 -0.72 -11.16
C GLN A 606 -15.39 0.15 -12.27
N LEU A 607 -14.16 -0.15 -12.67
CA LEU A 607 -13.59 0.40 -13.88
C LEU A 607 -14.09 -0.44 -15.06
N VAL A 608 -14.74 0.22 -16.01
CA VAL A 608 -15.23 -0.38 -17.26
C VAL A 608 -14.52 0.28 -18.43
N ILE A 609 -13.74 -0.51 -19.16
CA ILE A 609 -13.07 -0.09 -20.41
C ILE A 609 -13.41 -1.11 -21.49
N ASP A 610 -14.17 -0.70 -22.50
CA ASP A 610 -14.47 -1.54 -23.67
C ASP A 610 -13.20 -1.79 -24.49
N ASP A 611 -12.89 -3.06 -24.71
CA ASP A 611 -11.70 -3.50 -25.45
C ASP A 611 -11.82 -3.17 -26.95
N PRO A 612 -10.95 -2.29 -27.51
CA PRO A 612 -10.97 -1.97 -28.94
C PRO A 612 -10.55 -3.14 -29.83
N VAL A 613 -9.97 -4.21 -29.28
CA VAL A 613 -9.69 -5.46 -30.03
C VAL A 613 -10.95 -6.31 -30.21
N TYR A 614 -11.87 -6.29 -29.24
CA TYR A 614 -13.12 -7.06 -29.30
C TYR A 614 -14.17 -6.35 -30.16
N LYS A 615 -14.09 -6.56 -31.48
CA LYS A 615 -15.05 -6.01 -32.46
C LYS A 615 -16.50 -6.45 -32.18
N ASN A 616 -16.70 -7.70 -31.75
CA ASN A 616 -18.03 -8.26 -31.55
C ASN A 616 -18.42 -8.25 -30.06
N GLY A 617 -19.28 -7.30 -29.68
CA GLY A 617 -19.81 -7.15 -28.31
C GLY A 617 -18.98 -6.24 -27.40
N GLN A 618 -19.29 -6.25 -26.11
CA GLN A 618 -18.56 -5.53 -25.06
C GLN A 618 -17.65 -6.48 -24.28
N HIS A 619 -16.43 -6.04 -23.98
CA HIS A 619 -15.45 -6.80 -23.22
C HIS A 619 -14.68 -5.83 -22.31
N ASN A 620 -14.92 -5.92 -21.00
CA ASN A 620 -14.27 -5.02 -20.04
C ASN A 620 -12.82 -5.46 -19.75
N VAL A 621 -11.84 -4.74 -20.29
CA VAL A 621 -10.40 -4.97 -20.08
C VAL A 621 -10.00 -4.85 -18.60
N ALA A 622 -10.75 -4.05 -17.83
CA ALA A 622 -10.51 -3.80 -16.42
C ALA A 622 -11.33 -4.72 -15.47
N ALA A 623 -12.06 -5.72 -15.97
CA ALA A 623 -12.85 -6.64 -15.14
C ALA A 623 -12.04 -7.40 -14.07
N GLY A 624 -10.71 -7.53 -14.26
CA GLY A 624 -9.80 -8.09 -13.26
C GLY A 624 -9.37 -7.13 -12.14
N ALA A 625 -9.74 -5.85 -12.19
CA ALA A 625 -9.30 -4.81 -11.25
C ALA A 625 -10.12 -4.81 -9.94
N PHE A 626 -10.40 -5.98 -9.34
CA PHE A 626 -11.27 -6.12 -8.17
C PHE A 626 -10.77 -5.44 -6.89
N ALA A 627 -9.53 -4.94 -6.87
CA ALA A 627 -8.98 -4.12 -5.79
C ALA A 627 -8.96 -2.61 -6.16
N LEU A 628 -9.88 -2.17 -7.03
CA LEU A 628 -9.97 -0.80 -7.57
C LEU A 628 -9.81 0.30 -6.53
N ALA A 629 -10.41 0.18 -5.33
CA ALA A 629 -10.25 1.16 -4.26
C ALA A 629 -8.79 1.39 -3.84
N ARG A 630 -7.92 0.36 -3.93
CA ARG A 630 -6.46 0.51 -3.72
C ARG A 630 -5.76 1.17 -4.90
N VAL A 631 -6.30 1.04 -6.12
CA VAL A 631 -5.80 1.70 -7.33
C VAL A 631 -6.12 3.19 -7.28
N VAL A 632 -7.39 3.56 -7.09
CA VAL A 632 -7.85 4.95 -7.00
C VAL A 632 -7.11 5.69 -5.87
N ALA A 633 -7.09 5.12 -4.66
CA ALA A 633 -6.34 5.71 -3.54
C ALA A 633 -4.82 5.79 -3.81
N ALA A 634 -4.23 4.89 -4.62
CA ALA A 634 -2.83 5.03 -5.01
C ALA A 634 -2.63 6.21 -5.98
N LEU A 635 -3.50 6.38 -6.97
CA LEU A 635 -3.46 7.48 -7.94
C LEU A 635 -3.64 8.84 -7.23
N GLU A 636 -4.67 8.96 -6.38
CA GLU A 636 -4.95 10.11 -5.52
C GLU A 636 -3.73 10.51 -4.65
N ASN A 637 -3.18 9.54 -3.89
CA ASN A 637 -2.00 9.80 -3.06
C ASN A 637 -0.76 10.13 -3.91
N GLY A 638 -0.67 9.60 -5.14
CA GLY A 638 0.38 9.94 -6.10
C GLY A 638 0.30 11.39 -6.57
N TYR A 639 -0.90 11.85 -6.95
CA TYR A 639 -1.18 13.23 -7.33
C TYR A 639 -0.77 14.21 -6.22
N PHE A 640 -1.32 14.04 -5.02
CA PHE A 640 -1.03 14.95 -3.90
C PHE A 640 0.44 14.91 -3.46
N ALA A 641 1.12 13.76 -3.55
CA ALA A 641 2.53 13.66 -3.22
C ALA A 641 3.47 14.33 -4.25
N LEU A 642 3.08 14.39 -5.54
CA LEU A 642 3.76 15.21 -6.54
C LEU A 642 3.46 16.70 -6.32
N TRP A 643 2.18 17.07 -6.21
CA TRP A 643 1.74 18.46 -6.14
C TRP A 643 2.29 19.19 -4.92
N TYR A 644 2.25 18.55 -3.75
CA TYR A 644 2.79 19.08 -2.49
C TYR A 644 4.20 18.58 -2.18
N HIS A 645 4.99 18.19 -3.20
CA HIS A 645 6.32 17.63 -3.02
C HIS A 645 7.23 18.56 -2.19
N ARG A 646 7.86 17.98 -1.16
CA ARG A 646 9.02 18.54 -0.47
C ARG A 646 10.13 17.50 -0.49
N SER A 647 11.35 17.96 -0.78
CA SER A 647 12.51 17.06 -0.91
C SER A 647 12.95 16.53 0.46
N THR A 648 13.27 15.24 0.50
CA THR A 648 13.75 14.56 1.71
C THR A 648 14.90 13.61 1.39
N GLN A 649 15.56 13.08 2.42
CA GLN A 649 16.62 12.06 2.26
C GLN A 649 16.15 10.74 1.62
N PHE A 650 14.83 10.51 1.53
CA PHE A 650 14.22 9.32 0.90
C PHE A 650 13.49 9.66 -0.40
N THR A 651 13.05 10.90 -0.54
CA THR A 651 12.35 11.45 -1.72
C THR A 651 13.07 12.74 -2.17
N PRO A 652 14.29 12.65 -2.75
CA PRO A 652 15.13 13.81 -3.04
C PRO A 652 14.65 14.70 -4.19
N THR A 653 13.67 14.23 -4.96
CA THR A 653 13.09 14.87 -6.16
C THR A 653 11.61 14.48 -6.31
N PRO A 654 10.81 15.21 -7.12
CA PRO A 654 9.38 14.95 -7.29
C PRO A 654 9.04 13.49 -7.64
N LEU A 655 9.68 12.91 -8.66
CA LEU A 655 9.34 11.56 -9.13
C LEU A 655 9.66 10.47 -8.09
N CYS A 656 10.58 10.74 -7.14
CA CYS A 656 10.86 9.83 -6.03
C CYS A 656 9.70 9.65 -5.03
N GLN A 657 8.64 10.46 -5.10
CA GLN A 657 7.41 10.22 -4.35
C GLN A 657 6.59 9.05 -4.96
N LEU A 658 6.77 8.78 -6.25
CA LEU A 658 6.14 7.69 -6.99
C LEU A 658 7.06 6.47 -7.12
N LEU A 659 8.35 6.70 -7.45
CA LEU A 659 9.31 5.66 -7.83
C LEU A 659 10.46 5.53 -6.81
N HIS A 660 10.91 4.32 -6.56
CA HIS A 660 11.91 4.04 -5.53
C HIS A 660 13.30 4.54 -5.96
N TRP A 661 13.91 5.37 -5.11
CA TRP A 661 15.23 5.99 -5.29
C TRP A 661 16.42 5.04 -5.55
N SER A 662 16.26 3.72 -5.56
CA SER A 662 17.28 2.76 -6.02
C SER A 662 17.05 2.24 -7.45
N GLY A 663 16.04 2.73 -8.16
CA GLY A 663 15.66 2.25 -9.49
C GLY A 663 15.27 0.77 -9.51
N HIS A 664 15.48 0.13 -10.66
CA HIS A 664 14.98 -1.22 -10.95
C HIS A 664 15.51 -2.32 -10.02
N GLN A 665 16.62 -2.06 -9.31
CA GLN A 665 17.28 -2.99 -8.37
C GLN A 665 16.53 -3.20 -7.03
N ALA A 666 15.44 -2.48 -6.77
CA ALA A 666 14.80 -2.40 -5.45
C ALA A 666 14.19 -3.70 -4.87
N ARG A 667 14.17 -4.84 -5.61
CA ARG A 667 13.10 -5.85 -5.41
C ARG A 667 13.45 -7.35 -5.40
N ASP A 668 14.73 -7.74 -5.38
CA ASP A 668 15.13 -9.17 -5.28
C ASP A 668 15.67 -9.58 -3.89
N VAL A 669 15.31 -8.86 -2.82
CA VAL A 669 15.79 -9.12 -1.44
C VAL A 669 14.90 -10.11 -0.66
N ASP A 670 13.59 -10.12 -0.88
CA ASP A 670 12.59 -10.77 -0.01
C ASP A 670 12.06 -12.14 -0.48
N THR A 671 12.81 -12.87 -1.31
CA THR A 671 12.49 -14.28 -1.66
C THR A 671 13.52 -15.29 -1.16
N ALA A 672 14.54 -14.85 -0.42
CA ALA A 672 15.62 -15.68 0.11
C ALA A 672 15.41 -16.10 1.59
N LYS A 673 14.18 -16.46 1.99
CA LYS A 673 13.84 -17.27 3.19
C LYS A 673 12.32 -17.49 3.36
N GLN A 674 11.81 -18.59 2.82
CA GLN A 674 10.67 -19.35 3.34
C GLN A 674 10.75 -20.79 2.87
#